data_AF-A0A899G621-F1
#
_entry.id   AF-A0A899G621-F1
#
_cell.length_a   1.000
_cell.length_b   1.000
_cell.length_c   1.000
_cell.angle_alpha   90.00
_cell.angle_beta   90.00
_cell.angle_gamma   90.00
#
_symmetry.space_group_name_H-M   'P 1'
#
loop_
_entity.id
_entity.type
_entity.pdbx_description
1 polymer ?
#
loop_
_entity_poly.entity_id
_entity_poly.type
_entity_poly.pdbx_seq_one_letter_code
_entity_poly.pdbx_strand_id
1 'polypeptide(L)'
;MFYPVIYKIIAIGVFNLVAFTYGDKNADLNVKSSQVSTRDVPSKDLVIEEGDIYAFILKNDYEDDSKCKERLEEYCKELKEIDPELEKVHTKIKEICGDNDKEKCKEIKEKIIKVIDEFNSKKYTQMDYFKVYEHCDNIFPKCFFYSGINSTNITDNCNYLRYLCYSQEYEKLKTEIMLKAVGFNNNDYTDFRIKAKEVCPILIQHGNDLIIDCLKIENLFKNYLRNYVNHFCNSLNAVLNDNKLKEKCHERLEKCYFFKDNCDKCDELKESCKKKNITYSPPREDFSPIESEETLLKRIDLENFYKRARNKGLVLGEIKGTLDDMLIYLSVTYEGLKEAECRGVLKENCDFFESLSLEFKELCLDDKKEKCKDILEVTNRSKKLKKNLYITGFSTEFGDNKESKIIIWENLPTSLNEKECLELTSECYLMRVACNNFIIAACRNAILGCYKRRQDLLFIKLIESQLHKEKYELKSNDEKLKICQKIVMEKCVTLRNTNIRNFLKCLRPKEICDKVEEILLIQSRDLGQALDKVRDSPKEKDCVELKKDCDGIVGNLDSNNEKCATLKKNCEFLRVAEELKSVFLKEKSNALASLENCLKALKEKCDRLSKGEEHPLRISCVFKEETCKRIVSEVSSHCVAFKNNIEKHDIVNRSENGNKTLAEEICMLWVPYCDQLMENCADELKEGNGTVKRVCSQLKVNCKSIIDRLHLEDSLIHELEGSLSTEEECEKALGKYYESDLTKDSTTELCKKLVEEVRNKCFALKNGLEKSEKDLEKKKSRFEKVKQEAEESIKEAKSVLSKVKGEGQDASVSEAEAKAFDATAKALKLYLELKENCKGLQPDCSFTKKCPDSKAVCERIEKLCKGVEPLEVKYHYGEKVTEQCTQVRTTDTWVTSTSLHTTTMTTTPTVTSTLTLTTIRKCKPTKCTTGSSKETQEEENVKLNEGVSIRASAMLKMMLLGVMMMGIL
;
A
#
# COMPACT_ATOMS: atom_id res chain seq x y z
N MET A 1 4.11 -41.18 -27.28
CA MET A 1 4.96 -40.63 -26.21
C MET A 1 5.01 -39.08 -26.14
N PHE A 2 4.16 -38.33 -26.86
CA PHE A 2 4.11 -36.85 -26.78
C PHE A 2 2.82 -36.25 -26.17
N TYR A 3 1.86 -37.09 -25.78
CA TYR A 3 0.56 -36.65 -25.26
C TYR A 3 0.59 -35.93 -23.87
N PRO A 4 1.46 -36.30 -22.91
CA PRO A 4 1.51 -35.63 -21.61
C PRO A 4 2.10 -34.21 -21.64
N VAL A 5 2.96 -33.92 -22.64
CA VAL A 5 3.63 -32.63 -22.78
C VAL A 5 2.68 -31.60 -23.40
N ILE A 6 1.88 -32.00 -24.40
CA ILE A 6 0.89 -31.13 -25.05
C ILE A 6 -0.27 -30.80 -24.10
N TYR A 7 -0.74 -31.76 -23.29
CA TYR A 7 -1.80 -31.48 -22.30
C TYR A 7 -1.31 -30.55 -21.16
N LYS A 8 -0.02 -30.61 -20.79
CA LYS A 8 0.60 -29.64 -19.88
C LYS A 8 0.71 -28.25 -20.51
N ILE A 9 1.10 -28.14 -21.78
CA ILE A 9 1.20 -26.85 -22.49
C ILE A 9 -0.18 -26.22 -22.70
N ILE A 10 -1.20 -27.02 -23.03
CA ILE A 10 -2.58 -26.54 -23.18
C ILE A 10 -3.21 -26.20 -21.82
N ALA A 11 -2.96 -27.00 -20.78
CA ALA A 11 -3.44 -26.67 -19.43
C ALA A 11 -2.76 -25.42 -18.84
N ILE A 12 -1.46 -25.20 -19.12
CA ILE A 12 -0.74 -23.97 -18.77
C ILE A 12 -1.26 -22.79 -19.58
N GLY A 13 -1.53 -22.97 -20.89
CA GLY A 13 -2.14 -21.95 -21.74
C GLY A 13 -3.54 -21.55 -21.30
N VAL A 14 -4.36 -22.51 -20.85
CA VAL A 14 -5.71 -22.29 -20.33
C VAL A 14 -5.69 -21.71 -18.91
N PHE A 15 -4.76 -22.13 -18.04
CA PHE A 15 -4.58 -21.50 -16.72
C PHE A 15 -4.06 -20.06 -16.82
N ASN A 16 -3.16 -19.78 -17.76
CA ASN A 16 -2.68 -18.42 -18.02
C ASN A 16 -3.76 -17.53 -18.65
N LEU A 17 -4.65 -18.07 -19.51
CA LEU A 17 -5.82 -17.34 -20.01
C LEU A 17 -6.84 -17.04 -18.90
N VAL A 18 -7.10 -18.00 -18.01
CA VAL A 18 -8.02 -17.80 -16.86
C VAL A 18 -7.45 -16.80 -15.86
N ALA A 19 -6.12 -16.81 -15.62
CA ALA A 19 -5.44 -15.79 -14.81
C ALA A 19 -5.53 -14.38 -15.42
N PHE A 20 -5.47 -14.25 -16.75
CA PHE A 20 -5.61 -12.96 -17.45
C PHE A 20 -7.04 -12.40 -17.42
N THR A 21 -8.07 -13.26 -17.40
CA THR A 21 -9.48 -12.83 -17.37
C THR A 21 -10.02 -12.48 -15.98
N TYR A 22 -9.38 -12.96 -14.90
CA TYR A 22 -9.85 -12.76 -13.52
C TYR A 22 -8.95 -11.86 -12.66
N GLY A 23 -7.86 -11.32 -13.22
CA GLY A 23 -7.01 -10.31 -12.56
C GLY A 23 -7.63 -8.92 -12.45
N ASP A 24 -8.72 -8.63 -13.17
CA ASP A 24 -9.26 -7.27 -13.37
C ASP A 24 -10.61 -7.03 -12.65
N LYS A 25 -10.87 -7.77 -11.57
CA LYS A 25 -11.96 -7.50 -10.60
C LYS A 25 -11.33 -6.97 -9.31
N ASN A 26 -11.06 -5.67 -9.21
CA ASN A 26 -11.03 -4.90 -7.94
C ASN A 26 -10.61 -3.43 -8.15
N ALA A 27 -11.29 -2.70 -9.03
CA ALA A 27 -11.24 -1.24 -9.04
C ALA A 27 -12.59 -0.68 -8.59
N ASP A 28 -12.59 -0.03 -7.42
CA ASP A 28 -13.68 0.69 -6.76
C ASP A 28 -14.68 -0.15 -5.94
N LEU A 29 -14.24 -0.59 -4.75
CA LEU A 29 -15.12 -0.69 -3.57
C LEU A 29 -14.43 -0.01 -2.38
N ASN A 30 -15.23 0.77 -1.65
CA ASN A 30 -14.86 1.74 -0.61
C ASN A 30 -13.79 1.24 0.39
N VAL A 31 -12.53 1.59 0.14
CA VAL A 31 -11.57 1.78 1.22
C VAL A 31 -11.62 3.27 1.55
N LYS A 32 -12.00 3.60 2.79
CA LYS A 32 -11.70 4.89 3.41
C LYS A 32 -10.17 4.94 3.59
N SER A 33 -9.42 4.92 2.48
CA SER A 33 -8.01 5.19 2.53
C SER A 33 -7.94 6.66 2.92
N SER A 34 -7.27 6.93 4.03
CA SER A 34 -6.56 8.18 4.18
C SER A 34 -5.94 8.46 2.81
N GLN A 35 -6.41 9.51 2.15
CA GLN A 35 -5.79 10.00 0.94
C GLN A 35 -4.36 10.33 1.33
N VAL A 36 -3.45 9.36 1.22
CA VAL A 36 -2.04 9.65 1.07
C VAL A 36 -2.00 10.39 -0.24
N SER A 37 -1.99 11.71 -0.14
CA SER A 37 -1.90 12.59 -1.27
C SER A 37 -0.59 12.28 -1.98
N THR A 38 -0.64 11.44 -3.01
CA THR A 38 0.29 11.48 -4.13
C THR A 38 -0.06 12.69 -5.00
N ARG A 39 -0.26 13.86 -4.38
CA ARG A 39 -0.19 15.13 -5.07
C ARG A 39 1.27 15.50 -5.05
N ASP A 40 1.88 15.40 -6.23
CA ASP A 40 3.18 15.95 -6.53
C ASP A 40 3.28 17.34 -5.90
N VAL A 41 4.19 17.48 -4.94
CA VAL A 41 4.54 18.75 -4.32
C VAL A 41 5.41 19.48 -5.35
N PRO A 42 4.95 20.59 -5.96
CA PRO A 42 5.84 21.46 -6.71
C PRO A 42 6.81 22.06 -5.71
N SER A 43 8.09 21.69 -5.79
CA SER A 43 9.12 22.46 -5.10
C SER A 43 9.29 23.79 -5.85
N LYS A 44 9.76 24.83 -5.11
CA LYS A 44 10.18 26.17 -5.58
C LYS A 44 10.39 26.22 -7.10
N ASP A 45 9.81 27.22 -7.79
CA ASP A 45 10.18 27.58 -9.16
C ASP A 45 11.70 27.46 -9.30
N LEU A 46 12.12 26.42 -10.02
CA LEU A 46 13.50 26.02 -10.06
C LEU A 46 14.19 27.04 -10.96
N VAL A 47 14.92 27.99 -10.37
CA VAL A 47 15.74 28.93 -11.13
C VAL A 47 16.93 28.14 -11.66
N ILE A 48 16.72 27.47 -12.80
CA ILE A 48 17.74 26.74 -13.54
C ILE A 48 18.39 27.75 -14.47
N GLU A 49 19.69 28.00 -14.34
CA GLU A 49 20.40 28.84 -15.30
C GLU A 49 20.76 28.02 -16.55
N GLU A 50 20.88 28.69 -17.70
CA GLU A 50 21.26 28.00 -18.95
C GLU A 50 22.66 27.35 -18.83
N GLY A 51 23.59 28.02 -18.14
CA GLY A 51 24.93 27.50 -17.84
C GLY A 51 24.93 26.19 -17.07
N ASP A 52 23.95 25.99 -16.17
CA ASP A 52 23.83 24.75 -15.39
C ASP A 52 23.44 23.57 -16.29
N ILE A 53 22.56 23.79 -17.26
CA ILE A 53 22.17 22.77 -18.23
C ILE A 53 23.36 22.39 -19.11
N TYR A 54 24.13 23.37 -19.59
CA TYR A 54 25.35 23.10 -20.35
C TYR A 54 26.39 22.33 -19.54
N ALA A 55 26.64 22.71 -18.29
CA ALA A 55 27.56 21.99 -17.40
C ALA A 55 27.16 20.51 -17.27
N PHE A 56 25.86 20.26 -17.12
CA PHE A 56 25.34 18.90 -17.02
C PHE A 56 25.52 18.11 -18.31
N ILE A 57 25.21 18.69 -19.47
CA ILE A 57 25.32 18.03 -20.78
C ILE A 57 26.78 17.75 -21.14
N LEU A 58 27.63 18.78 -21.05
CA LEU A 58 29.01 18.78 -21.53
C LEU A 58 29.98 18.07 -20.59
N LYS A 59 29.72 18.01 -19.28
CA LYS A 59 30.65 17.40 -18.31
C LYS A 59 32.06 17.98 -18.46
N ASN A 60 33.08 17.18 -18.78
CA ASN A 60 34.47 17.63 -19.01
C ASN A 60 34.71 18.13 -20.44
N ASP A 61 33.79 17.90 -21.37
CA ASP A 61 33.95 18.26 -22.77
C ASP A 61 33.82 19.77 -23.01
N TYR A 62 33.41 20.55 -22.00
CA TYR A 62 33.37 22.01 -22.05
C TYR A 62 34.74 22.66 -22.20
N GLU A 63 35.83 21.97 -21.84
CA GLU A 63 37.18 22.54 -21.88
C GLU A 63 37.72 22.66 -23.31
N ASP A 64 37.23 21.81 -24.21
CA ASP A 64 37.65 21.69 -25.60
C ASP A 64 36.51 22.10 -26.54
N ASP A 65 36.74 23.15 -27.32
CA ASP A 65 35.72 23.71 -28.22
C ASP A 65 35.20 22.67 -29.25
N SER A 66 36.04 21.73 -29.70
CA SER A 66 35.65 20.70 -30.65
C SER A 66 34.77 19.64 -29.97
N LYS A 67 35.18 19.15 -28.80
CA LYS A 67 34.39 18.18 -28.03
C LYS A 67 33.08 18.76 -27.54
N CYS A 68 33.08 20.03 -27.14
CA CYS A 68 31.87 20.75 -26.78
C CYS A 68 30.84 20.73 -27.91
N LYS A 69 31.26 21.05 -29.14
CA LYS A 69 30.37 21.02 -30.32
C LYS A 69 29.86 19.61 -30.62
N GLU A 70 30.75 18.63 -30.66
CA GLU A 70 30.43 17.22 -30.93
C GLU A 70 29.41 16.69 -29.90
N ARG A 71 29.62 16.99 -28.62
CA ARG A 71 28.74 16.52 -27.54
C ARG A 71 27.35 17.16 -27.59
N LEU A 72 27.26 18.44 -27.92
CA LEU A 72 25.96 19.11 -28.12
C LEU A 72 25.22 18.56 -29.34
N GLU A 73 25.94 18.25 -30.41
CA GLU A 73 25.38 17.61 -31.61
C GLU A 73 24.80 16.24 -31.31
N GLU A 74 25.59 15.39 -30.67
CA GLU A 74 25.18 14.06 -30.24
C GLU A 74 23.94 14.14 -29.36
N TYR A 75 23.98 15.00 -28.33
CA TYR A 75 22.89 15.21 -27.39
C TYR A 75 21.57 15.60 -28.08
N CYS A 76 21.62 16.62 -28.94
CA CYS A 76 20.43 17.10 -29.62
C CYS A 76 19.91 16.11 -30.66
N LYS A 77 20.79 15.34 -31.30
CA LYS A 77 20.39 14.26 -32.22
C LYS A 77 19.65 13.15 -31.47
N GLU A 78 20.19 12.68 -30.34
CA GLU A 78 19.54 11.66 -29.50
C GLU A 78 18.14 12.10 -29.05
N LEU A 79 17.96 13.37 -28.67
CA LEU A 79 16.64 13.89 -28.29
C LEU A 79 15.67 13.97 -29.47
N LYS A 80 16.13 14.42 -30.65
CA LYS A 80 15.30 14.52 -31.86
C LYS A 80 14.87 13.15 -32.40
N GLU A 81 15.62 12.09 -32.13
CA GLU A 81 15.20 10.72 -32.43
C GLU A 81 13.99 10.27 -31.59
N ILE A 82 13.80 10.83 -30.39
CA ILE A 82 12.69 10.51 -29.48
C ILE A 82 11.50 11.46 -29.71
N ASP A 83 11.80 12.75 -29.87
CA ASP A 83 10.83 13.84 -30.03
C ASP A 83 11.32 14.82 -31.10
N PRO A 84 10.97 14.61 -32.38
CA PRO A 84 11.53 15.36 -33.51
C PRO A 84 11.37 16.89 -33.41
N GLU A 85 10.26 17.34 -32.82
CA GLU A 85 9.92 18.77 -32.68
C GLU A 85 10.38 19.37 -31.34
N LEU A 86 10.94 18.55 -30.44
CA LEU A 86 11.38 18.94 -29.10
C LEU A 86 10.28 19.68 -28.32
N GLU A 87 9.01 19.28 -28.51
CA GLU A 87 7.88 19.87 -27.79
C GLU A 87 7.73 19.31 -26.37
N LYS A 88 8.24 18.10 -26.13
CA LYS A 88 8.16 17.39 -24.85
C LYS A 88 9.31 17.74 -23.90
N VAL A 89 10.39 18.33 -24.38
CA VAL A 89 11.50 18.85 -23.53
C VAL A 89 11.19 20.21 -22.91
N HIS A 90 12.00 20.59 -21.92
CA HIS A 90 11.96 21.94 -21.34
C HIS A 90 12.33 23.00 -22.39
N THR A 91 11.73 24.20 -22.32
CA THR A 91 11.93 25.28 -23.32
C THR A 91 13.40 25.60 -23.58
N LYS A 92 14.19 25.70 -22.51
CA LYS A 92 15.65 25.89 -22.58
C LYS A 92 16.38 24.80 -23.39
N ILE A 93 15.92 23.56 -23.38
CA ILE A 93 16.52 22.47 -24.19
C ILE A 93 16.15 22.64 -25.66
N LYS A 94 14.91 23.07 -25.94
CA LYS A 94 14.48 23.41 -27.30
C LYS A 94 15.31 24.56 -27.86
N GLU A 95 15.63 25.56 -27.04
CA GLU A 95 16.55 26.66 -27.39
C GLU A 95 17.97 26.13 -27.68
N ILE A 96 18.56 25.34 -26.76
CA ILE A 96 19.89 24.72 -26.92
C ILE A 96 20.00 23.91 -28.22
N CYS A 97 18.94 23.20 -28.60
CA CYS A 97 18.92 22.34 -29.79
C CYS A 97 18.29 22.99 -31.05
N GLY A 98 17.88 24.25 -30.95
CA GLY A 98 17.21 25.03 -31.99
C GLY A 98 18.13 25.94 -32.80
N ASP A 99 19.27 26.36 -32.24
CA ASP A 99 20.17 27.32 -32.88
C ASP A 99 21.27 26.68 -33.76
N ASN A 100 21.68 27.42 -34.80
CA ASN A 100 22.90 27.18 -35.58
C ASN A 100 24.18 27.62 -34.83
N ASP A 101 24.07 28.21 -33.65
CA ASP A 101 25.14 28.85 -32.87
C ASP A 101 26.00 27.87 -32.05
N LYS A 102 26.47 26.80 -32.68
CA LYS A 102 27.55 25.97 -32.11
C LYS A 102 28.87 26.75 -31.94
N GLU A 103 28.93 28.01 -32.41
CA GLU A 103 30.04 28.95 -32.18
C GLU A 103 30.15 29.50 -30.74
N LYS A 104 29.18 29.23 -29.85
CA LYS A 104 29.16 29.74 -28.47
C LYS A 104 29.90 28.90 -27.40
N CYS A 105 30.62 27.83 -27.77
CA CYS A 105 31.36 27.00 -26.79
C CYS A 105 32.32 27.80 -25.90
N LYS A 106 32.93 28.88 -26.41
CA LYS A 106 33.76 29.79 -25.61
C LYS A 106 32.97 30.54 -24.53
N GLU A 107 31.80 31.07 -24.87
CA GLU A 107 30.93 31.76 -23.92
C GLU A 107 30.38 30.79 -22.87
N ILE A 108 30.02 29.57 -23.29
CA ILE A 108 29.58 28.49 -22.40
C ILE A 108 30.71 28.13 -21.42
N LYS A 109 31.93 27.97 -21.92
CA LYS A 109 33.12 27.67 -21.13
C LYS A 109 33.37 28.75 -20.07
N GLU A 110 33.30 30.03 -20.44
CA GLU A 110 33.43 31.15 -19.49
C GLU A 110 32.34 31.12 -18.41
N LYS A 111 31.08 30.85 -18.77
CA LYS A 111 29.97 30.70 -17.81
C LYS A 111 30.22 29.55 -16.84
N ILE A 112 30.64 28.38 -17.33
CA ILE A 112 30.93 27.20 -16.51
C ILE A 112 32.09 27.50 -15.56
N ILE A 113 33.21 28.02 -16.07
CA ILE A 113 34.40 28.35 -15.26
C ILE A 113 34.04 29.33 -14.14
N LYS A 114 33.24 30.36 -14.42
CA LYS A 114 32.80 31.32 -13.41
C LYS A 114 32.06 30.62 -12.25
N VAL A 115 31.15 29.70 -12.54
CA VAL A 115 30.44 28.94 -11.50
C VAL A 115 31.38 27.99 -10.75
N ILE A 116 32.34 27.38 -11.45
CA ILE A 116 33.39 26.54 -10.83
C ILE A 116 34.21 27.37 -9.82
N ASP A 117 34.61 28.59 -10.18
CA ASP A 117 35.38 29.47 -9.32
C ASP A 117 34.56 29.96 -8.11
N GLU A 118 33.27 30.25 -8.29
CA GLU A 118 32.33 30.51 -7.19
C GLU A 118 32.22 29.31 -6.24
N PHE A 119 32.27 28.09 -6.75
CA PHE A 119 32.30 26.87 -5.93
C PHE A 119 33.62 26.72 -5.18
N ASN A 120 34.75 26.96 -5.85
CA ASN A 120 36.09 26.80 -5.30
C ASN A 120 36.43 27.85 -4.23
N SER A 121 35.93 29.08 -4.39
CA SER A 121 36.09 30.17 -3.43
C SER A 121 35.33 29.93 -2.12
N LYS A 122 34.26 29.14 -2.14
CA LYS A 122 33.51 28.74 -0.95
C LYS A 122 34.20 27.55 -0.27
N LYS A 123 35.01 27.83 0.75
CA LYS A 123 35.53 26.80 1.65
C LYS A 123 34.43 26.33 2.60
N TYR A 124 33.93 25.11 2.39
CA TYR A 124 33.01 24.43 3.31
C TYR A 124 33.77 23.85 4.52
N THR A 125 34.59 24.66 5.20
CA THR A 125 35.35 24.22 6.37
C THR A 125 34.52 24.41 7.64
N GLN A 126 34.23 23.31 8.34
CA GLN A 126 33.60 23.20 9.67
C GLN A 126 32.41 24.13 9.90
N MET A 127 31.20 23.61 9.64
CA MET A 127 29.98 24.42 9.69
C MET A 127 29.26 24.40 11.02
N ASP A 128 28.92 25.61 11.45
CA ASP A 128 27.85 25.95 12.37
C ASP A 128 26.53 25.32 11.89
N TYR A 129 25.81 24.61 12.77
CA TYR A 129 24.64 23.78 12.43
C TYR A 129 23.55 24.55 11.65
N PHE A 130 23.42 25.86 11.90
CA PHE A 130 22.47 26.74 11.22
C PHE A 130 22.77 26.95 9.72
N LYS A 131 24.04 26.93 9.31
CA LYS A 131 24.42 27.16 7.91
C LYS A 131 24.09 25.95 7.02
N VAL A 132 24.00 24.76 7.60
CA VAL A 132 23.70 23.51 6.84
C VAL A 132 22.36 23.59 6.10
N TYR A 133 21.32 24.15 6.73
CA TYR A 133 20.01 24.34 6.10
C TYR A 133 20.09 25.26 4.87
N GLU A 134 20.79 26.39 4.99
CA GLU A 134 20.98 27.33 3.90
C GLU A 134 21.77 26.71 2.73
N HIS A 135 22.79 25.91 3.03
CA HIS A 135 23.59 25.24 2.00
C HIS A 135 22.82 24.16 1.25
N CYS A 136 21.98 23.39 1.95
CA CYS A 136 21.13 22.39 1.31
C CYS A 136 20.00 23.00 0.46
N ASP A 137 19.51 24.18 0.82
CA ASP A 137 18.46 24.86 0.07
C ASP A 137 19.00 25.67 -1.13
N ASN A 138 20.21 26.23 -1.04
CA ASN A 138 20.71 27.20 -2.03
C ASN A 138 21.89 26.69 -2.89
N ILE A 139 22.79 25.87 -2.33
CA ILE A 139 24.04 25.46 -3.00
C ILE A 139 23.95 24.03 -3.52
N PHE A 140 23.39 23.13 -2.72
CA PHE A 140 23.22 21.73 -3.07
C PHE A 140 22.51 21.49 -4.41
N PRO A 141 21.48 22.29 -4.81
CA PRO A 141 20.89 22.16 -6.14
C PRO A 141 21.92 22.28 -7.29
N LYS A 142 22.88 23.20 -7.19
CA LYS A 142 23.91 23.36 -8.24
C LYS A 142 24.79 22.11 -8.38
N CYS A 143 25.07 21.39 -7.29
CA CYS A 143 25.88 20.16 -7.33
C CYS A 143 25.30 19.05 -8.23
N PHE A 144 24.00 19.08 -8.52
CA PHE A 144 23.37 18.15 -9.45
C PHE A 144 23.81 18.36 -10.89
N PHE A 145 24.06 19.60 -11.30
CA PHE A 145 24.44 19.95 -12.67
C PHE A 145 25.94 19.78 -12.93
N TYR A 146 26.79 20.07 -11.94
CA TYR A 146 28.26 20.08 -12.11
C TYR A 146 28.92 18.76 -11.69
N SER A 147 28.16 17.72 -11.29
CA SER A 147 28.75 16.47 -10.76
C SER A 147 29.58 15.68 -11.76
N GLY A 148 29.31 15.86 -13.07
CA GLY A 148 30.09 15.23 -14.12
C GLY A 148 31.41 15.93 -14.46
N ILE A 149 31.71 17.07 -13.83
CA ILE A 149 32.96 17.81 -14.04
C ILE A 149 34.04 17.27 -13.09
N ASN A 150 35.12 16.76 -13.67
CA ASN A 150 36.26 16.15 -12.99
C ASN A 150 37.24 17.21 -12.46
N SER A 151 36.71 18.14 -11.67
CA SER A 151 37.50 19.00 -10.80
C SER A 151 37.49 18.40 -9.40
N THR A 152 38.67 18.12 -8.84
CA THR A 152 38.81 17.51 -7.50
C THR A 152 38.02 18.30 -6.45
N ASN A 153 38.10 19.64 -6.49
CA ASN A 153 37.38 20.50 -5.56
C ASN A 153 35.85 20.40 -5.70
N ILE A 154 35.33 20.39 -6.93
CA ILE A 154 33.88 20.26 -7.17
C ILE A 154 33.42 18.88 -6.72
N THR A 155 34.14 17.83 -7.12
CA THR A 155 33.81 16.44 -6.81
C THR A 155 33.75 16.24 -5.30
N ASP A 156 34.77 16.68 -4.57
CA ASP A 156 34.85 16.50 -3.12
C ASP A 156 33.80 17.35 -2.39
N ASN A 157 33.67 18.63 -2.75
CA ASN A 157 32.68 19.53 -2.12
C ASN A 157 31.26 19.07 -2.38
N CYS A 158 30.92 18.67 -3.61
CA CYS A 158 29.57 18.26 -3.94
C CYS A 158 29.21 16.88 -3.40
N ASN A 159 30.16 15.94 -3.32
CA ASN A 159 29.93 14.69 -2.61
C ASN A 159 29.75 14.92 -1.10
N TYR A 160 30.56 15.79 -0.51
CA TYR A 160 30.43 16.14 0.90
C TYR A 160 29.08 16.84 1.19
N LEU A 161 28.68 17.82 0.38
CA LEU A 161 27.37 18.49 0.48
C LEU A 161 26.20 17.50 0.30
N ARG A 162 26.28 16.58 -0.67
CA ARG A 162 25.29 15.49 -0.83
C ARG A 162 25.14 14.69 0.46
N TYR A 163 26.27 14.26 1.02
CA TYR A 163 26.29 13.47 2.24
C TYR A 163 25.73 14.25 3.44
N LEU A 164 26.08 15.53 3.57
CA LEU A 164 25.58 16.42 4.61
C LEU A 164 24.07 16.61 4.51
N CYS A 165 23.54 16.94 3.33
CA CYS A 165 22.11 17.13 3.13
C CYS A 165 21.30 15.84 3.30
N TYR A 166 21.87 14.69 2.88
CA TYR A 166 21.29 13.38 3.19
C TYR A 166 21.20 13.16 4.70
N SER A 167 22.32 13.35 5.41
CA SER A 167 22.39 13.13 6.86
C SER A 167 21.49 14.10 7.62
N GLN A 168 21.34 15.33 7.16
CA GLN A 168 20.45 16.31 7.76
C GLN A 168 18.98 15.92 7.64
N GLU A 169 18.51 15.56 6.43
CA GLU A 169 17.12 15.11 6.25
C GLU A 169 16.85 13.81 7.03
N TYR A 170 17.87 12.97 7.18
CA TYR A 170 17.83 11.79 8.03
C TYR A 170 17.64 12.14 9.51
N GLU A 171 18.53 12.94 10.09
CA GLU A 171 18.47 13.36 11.51
C GLU A 171 17.17 14.09 11.84
N LYS A 172 16.70 14.94 10.92
CA LYS A 172 15.43 15.67 11.02
C LYS A 172 14.24 14.73 11.21
N LEU A 173 14.18 13.67 10.40
CA LEU A 173 13.12 12.69 10.47
C LEU A 173 13.21 11.88 11.76
N LYS A 174 14.40 11.43 12.16
CA LYS A 174 14.55 10.70 13.43
C LYS A 174 14.13 11.54 14.65
N THR A 175 14.50 12.82 14.65
CA THR A 175 14.08 13.77 15.68
C THR A 175 12.55 13.90 15.71
N GLU A 176 11.88 13.94 14.55
CA GLU A 176 10.42 14.01 14.47
C GLU A 176 9.73 12.77 15.06
N ILE A 177 10.20 11.55 14.75
CA ILE A 177 9.57 10.33 15.27
C ILE A 177 9.79 10.18 16.79
N MET A 178 10.98 10.53 17.28
CA MET A 178 11.28 10.52 18.71
C MET A 178 10.42 11.54 19.48
N LEU A 179 10.20 12.71 18.89
CA LEU A 179 9.28 13.72 19.43
C LEU A 179 7.83 13.22 19.51
N LYS A 180 7.35 12.53 18.47
CA LYS A 180 6.01 11.92 18.46
C LYS A 180 5.88 10.84 19.55
N ALA A 181 6.94 10.06 19.77
CA ALA A 181 6.96 9.01 20.79
C ALA A 181 6.94 9.58 22.21
N VAL A 182 7.81 10.54 22.50
CA VAL A 182 7.97 11.10 23.85
C VAL A 182 6.85 12.08 24.20
N GLY A 183 6.22 12.75 23.22
CA GLY A 183 5.16 13.74 23.48
C GLY A 183 5.72 14.99 24.15
N PHE A 184 6.45 15.80 23.38
CA PHE A 184 7.22 16.93 23.88
C PHE A 184 6.36 18.14 24.27
N ASN A 185 6.33 18.42 25.58
CA ASN A 185 5.85 19.67 26.16
C ASN A 185 7.03 20.45 26.76
N ASN A 186 7.04 21.77 26.60
CA ASN A 186 8.21 22.65 26.76
C ASN A 186 9.09 22.44 28.03
N ASN A 187 10.41 22.54 27.80
CA ASN A 187 11.52 22.88 28.72
C ASN A 187 11.85 22.00 29.94
N ASP A 188 11.11 20.93 30.27
CA ASP A 188 11.51 20.02 31.34
C ASP A 188 12.27 18.79 30.81
N TYR A 189 13.60 18.82 30.98
CA TYR A 189 14.46 17.69 30.64
C TYR A 189 14.13 16.43 31.48
N THR A 190 13.62 16.60 32.70
CA THR A 190 13.32 15.50 33.62
C THR A 190 12.12 14.71 33.12
N ASP A 191 11.01 15.40 32.81
CA ASP A 191 9.83 14.79 32.18
C ASP A 191 10.18 14.13 30.85
N PHE A 192 10.96 14.81 29.99
CA PHE A 192 11.44 14.24 28.73
C PHE A 192 12.23 12.95 28.95
N ARG A 193 13.15 12.93 29.92
CA ARG A 193 13.98 11.76 30.23
C ARG A 193 13.14 10.59 30.75
N ILE A 194 12.12 10.84 31.58
CA ILE A 194 11.23 9.80 32.11
C ILE A 194 10.44 9.16 30.96
N LYS A 195 9.77 9.97 30.14
CA LYS A 195 9.00 9.48 29.00
C LYS A 195 9.89 8.80 27.96
N ALA A 196 11.11 9.30 27.74
CA ALA A 196 12.09 8.66 26.87
C ALA A 196 12.48 7.26 27.36
N LYS A 197 12.64 7.05 28.68
CA LYS A 197 12.87 5.71 29.27
C LYS A 197 11.73 4.73 28.99
N GLU A 198 10.49 5.21 28.91
CA GLU A 198 9.32 4.36 28.63
C GLU A 198 9.25 3.94 27.15
N VAL A 199 9.58 4.86 26.23
CA VAL A 199 9.44 4.61 24.78
C VAL A 199 10.64 3.92 24.16
N CYS A 200 11.85 4.18 24.65
CA CYS A 200 13.09 3.67 24.07
C CYS A 200 13.17 2.13 24.00
N PRO A 201 12.76 1.35 25.02
CA PRO A 201 12.78 -0.11 24.97
C PRO A 201 11.99 -0.69 23.78
N ILE A 202 10.95 0.03 23.35
CA ILE A 202 10.15 -0.31 22.18
C ILE A 202 10.88 0.14 20.92
N LEU A 203 11.29 1.41 20.82
CA LEU A 203 11.91 1.96 19.60
C LEU A 203 13.20 1.26 19.19
N ILE A 204 14.03 0.82 20.14
CA ILE A 204 15.30 0.17 19.84
C ILE A 204 15.15 -1.17 19.10
N GLN A 205 13.99 -1.82 19.23
CA GLN A 205 13.70 -3.08 18.54
C GLN A 205 13.39 -2.87 17.05
N HIS A 206 13.08 -1.63 16.65
CA HIS A 206 12.62 -1.28 15.31
C HIS A 206 13.64 -0.45 14.51
N GLY A 207 14.82 -0.13 15.04
CA GLY A 207 15.86 0.53 14.23
C GLY A 207 17.16 0.89 14.97
N ASN A 208 18.30 0.48 14.42
CA ASN A 208 19.66 0.89 14.79
C ASN A 208 19.81 2.41 14.93
N ASP A 209 19.09 3.16 14.10
CA ASP A 209 19.20 4.60 14.08
C ASP A 209 18.40 5.28 15.19
N LEU A 210 17.31 4.66 15.65
CA LEU A 210 16.52 5.12 16.79
C LEU A 210 17.23 4.83 18.11
N ILE A 211 18.01 3.75 18.15
CA ILE A 211 18.90 3.42 19.26
C ILE A 211 19.81 4.59 19.59
N ILE A 212 20.50 5.15 18.60
CA ILE A 212 21.43 6.26 18.80
C ILE A 212 20.75 7.44 19.50
N ASP A 213 19.53 7.78 19.09
CA ASP A 213 18.78 8.89 19.66
C ASP A 213 18.34 8.60 21.10
N CYS A 214 17.96 7.35 21.39
CA CYS A 214 17.66 6.86 22.74
C CYS A 214 18.89 6.86 23.65
N LEU A 215 20.08 6.60 23.14
CA LEU A 215 21.30 6.59 23.94
C LEU A 215 21.87 8.00 24.18
N LYS A 216 21.50 8.98 23.35
CA LYS A 216 21.95 10.37 23.45
C LYS A 216 20.81 11.34 23.79
N ILE A 217 19.86 10.92 24.61
CA ILE A 217 18.66 11.69 25.02
C ILE A 217 19.00 13.12 25.46
N GLU A 218 20.09 13.32 26.21
CA GLU A 218 20.50 14.66 26.64
C GLU A 218 20.91 15.57 25.48
N ASN A 219 21.74 15.05 24.57
CA ASN A 219 22.16 15.76 23.37
C ASN A 219 21.00 15.99 22.41
N LEU A 220 20.11 14.99 22.27
CA LEU A 220 18.88 15.09 21.51
C LEU A 220 18.03 16.24 22.04
N PHE A 221 17.79 16.30 23.35
CA PHE A 221 17.00 17.35 23.99
C PHE A 221 17.65 18.74 23.86
N LYS A 222 18.94 18.86 24.21
CA LYS A 222 19.63 20.16 24.27
C LYS A 222 19.91 20.75 22.89
N ASN A 223 20.38 19.92 21.95
CA ASN A 223 20.94 20.41 20.68
C ASN A 223 20.02 20.18 19.48
N TYR A 224 19.45 18.99 19.32
CA TYR A 224 18.72 18.66 18.10
C TYR A 224 17.26 19.10 18.15
N LEU A 225 16.60 18.81 19.25
CA LEU A 225 15.19 19.06 19.44
C LEU A 225 14.88 20.56 19.40
N ARG A 226 15.58 21.35 20.22
CA ARG A 226 15.40 22.80 20.27
C ARG A 226 15.68 23.45 18.91
N ASN A 227 16.74 23.03 18.22
CA ASN A 227 17.06 23.57 16.90
C ASN A 227 16.03 23.19 15.84
N TYR A 228 15.53 21.95 15.86
CA TYR A 228 14.51 21.49 14.93
C TYR A 228 13.19 22.23 15.12
N VAL A 229 12.72 22.33 16.37
CA VAL A 229 11.49 23.07 16.70
C VAL A 229 11.64 24.53 16.30
N ASN A 230 12.74 25.20 16.66
CA ASN A 230 13.00 26.58 16.28
C ASN A 230 13.03 26.76 14.75
N HIS A 231 13.71 25.90 14.02
CA HIS A 231 13.75 25.94 12.56
C HIS A 231 12.35 25.77 11.97
N PHE A 232 11.56 24.82 12.47
CA PHE A 232 10.19 24.61 12.03
C PHE A 232 9.30 25.83 12.34
N CYS A 233 9.28 26.33 13.58
CA CYS A 233 8.49 27.51 13.94
C CYS A 233 8.93 28.74 13.13
N ASN A 234 10.23 28.94 12.92
CA ASN A 234 10.75 30.02 12.07
C ASN A 234 10.28 29.86 10.62
N SER A 235 10.18 28.64 10.10
CA SER A 235 9.66 28.39 8.76
C SER A 235 8.17 28.75 8.60
N LEU A 236 7.42 28.83 9.71
CA LEU A 236 6.04 29.31 9.73
C LEU A 236 5.95 30.84 9.59
N ASN A 237 7.02 31.58 9.90
CA ASN A 237 7.07 33.04 9.71
C ASN A 237 7.09 33.47 8.24
N ALA A 238 7.47 32.57 7.33
CA ALA A 238 7.53 32.86 5.91
C ALA A 238 6.11 33.01 5.32
N VAL A 239 5.83 34.16 4.70
CA VAL A 239 4.59 34.40 3.95
C VAL A 239 4.53 33.39 2.80
N LEU A 240 3.54 32.50 2.84
CA LEU A 240 3.26 31.56 1.75
C LEU A 240 2.24 32.20 0.80
N ASN A 241 2.49 32.10 -0.51
CA ASN A 241 1.45 32.39 -1.49
C ASN A 241 0.35 31.31 -1.42
N ASP A 242 -0.82 31.60 -2.00
CA ASP A 242 -2.01 30.78 -1.87
C ASP A 242 -1.84 29.33 -2.34
N ASN A 243 -1.11 29.10 -3.45
CA ASN A 243 -0.85 27.76 -3.98
C ASN A 243 0.06 26.95 -3.05
N LYS A 244 1.16 27.55 -2.59
CA LYS A 244 2.14 26.91 -1.71
C LYS A 244 1.59 26.68 -0.30
N LEU A 245 0.68 27.54 0.15
CA LEU A 245 -0.06 27.35 1.39
C LEU A 245 -0.90 26.07 1.28
N LYS A 246 -1.67 25.91 0.20
CA LYS A 246 -2.51 24.72 -0.04
C LYS A 246 -1.70 23.42 -0.03
N GLU A 247 -0.52 23.43 -0.64
CA GLU A 247 0.38 22.26 -0.70
C GLU A 247 0.98 21.91 0.66
N LYS A 248 1.40 22.91 1.43
CA LYS A 248 2.13 22.70 2.70
C LYS A 248 1.22 22.59 3.91
N CYS A 249 -0.07 22.90 3.79
CA CYS A 249 -1.01 22.88 4.91
C CYS A 249 -1.01 21.54 5.64
N HIS A 250 -1.13 20.41 4.94
CA HIS A 250 -1.23 19.11 5.60
C HIS A 250 0.05 18.77 6.40
N GLU A 251 1.23 18.95 5.77
CA GLU A 251 2.53 18.69 6.41
C GLU A 251 2.77 19.61 7.62
N ARG A 252 2.49 20.91 7.48
CA ARG A 252 2.72 21.89 8.54
C ARG A 252 1.70 21.75 9.68
N LEU A 253 0.44 21.45 9.37
CA LEU A 253 -0.58 21.21 10.39
C LEU A 253 -0.33 19.92 11.16
N GLU A 254 0.16 18.85 10.51
CA GLU A 254 0.61 17.64 11.20
C GLU A 254 1.70 17.98 12.22
N LYS A 255 2.72 18.72 11.82
CA LYS A 255 3.79 19.14 12.75
C LYS A 255 3.26 20.06 13.85
N CYS A 256 2.38 20.99 13.51
CA CYS A 256 1.72 21.83 14.50
C CYS A 256 0.86 21.06 15.50
N TYR A 257 0.30 19.89 15.13
CA TYR A 257 -0.40 19.04 16.10
C TYR A 257 0.55 18.51 17.18
N PHE A 258 1.76 18.10 16.80
CA PHE A 258 2.75 17.58 17.74
C PHE A 258 3.57 18.66 18.46
N PHE A 259 3.69 19.86 17.88
CA PHE A 259 4.53 20.96 18.40
C PHE A 259 3.73 22.18 18.84
N LYS A 260 2.40 22.05 18.97
CA LYS A 260 1.49 23.20 19.16
C LYS A 260 1.95 24.13 20.27
N ASP A 261 2.31 23.55 21.41
CA ASP A 261 2.65 24.28 22.63
C ASP A 261 3.98 25.03 22.55
N ASN A 262 4.72 24.88 21.44
CA ASN A 262 6.05 25.48 21.23
C ASN A 262 6.13 26.42 20.03
N CYS A 263 5.08 26.51 19.20
CA CYS A 263 5.04 27.36 18.02
C CYS A 263 3.75 28.22 18.01
N ASP A 264 3.86 29.49 18.41
CA ASP A 264 2.72 30.42 18.53
C ASP A 264 1.92 30.59 17.22
N LYS A 265 2.58 30.46 16.06
CA LYS A 265 1.95 30.61 14.73
C LYS A 265 1.17 29.39 14.24
N CYS A 266 1.13 28.31 15.02
CA CYS A 266 0.40 27.12 14.61
C CYS A 266 -1.12 27.36 14.55
N ASP A 267 -1.68 28.18 15.44
CA ASP A 267 -3.10 28.54 15.39
C ASP A 267 -3.42 29.46 14.21
N GLU A 268 -2.53 30.42 13.87
CA GLU A 268 -2.65 31.25 12.66
C GLU A 268 -2.64 30.40 11.38
N LEU A 269 -1.72 29.42 11.30
CA LEU A 269 -1.64 28.47 10.18
C LEU A 269 -2.94 27.64 10.09
N LYS A 270 -3.46 27.16 11.22
CA LYS A 270 -4.70 26.38 11.29
C LYS A 270 -5.87 27.14 10.70
N GLU A 271 -6.06 28.39 11.08
CA GLU A 271 -7.12 29.25 10.52
C GLU A 271 -6.88 29.56 9.03
N SER A 272 -5.63 29.80 8.64
CA SER A 272 -5.27 30.06 7.24
C SER A 272 -5.53 28.86 6.32
N CYS A 273 -5.21 27.65 6.78
CA CYS A 273 -5.50 26.41 6.06
C CYS A 273 -6.99 26.07 6.05
N LYS A 274 -7.71 26.35 7.13
CA LYS A 274 -9.17 26.18 7.22
C LYS A 274 -9.91 27.04 6.21
N LYS A 275 -9.47 28.28 5.97
CA LYS A 275 -9.98 29.15 4.87
C LYS A 275 -9.81 28.53 3.47
N LYS A 276 -8.93 27.55 3.31
CA LYS A 276 -8.72 26.79 2.06
C LYS A 276 -9.41 25.40 2.08
N ASN A 277 -10.30 25.15 3.04
CA ASN A 277 -10.94 23.85 3.30
C ASN A 277 -9.94 22.72 3.55
N ILE A 278 -8.79 23.03 4.16
CA ILE A 278 -7.79 22.04 4.58
C ILE A 278 -7.74 22.03 6.10
N THR A 279 -8.11 20.90 6.69
CA THR A 279 -7.97 20.63 8.11
C THR A 279 -7.11 19.39 8.29
N TYR A 280 -6.30 19.38 9.34
CA TYR A 280 -5.58 18.19 9.76
C TYR A 280 -6.27 17.63 11.00
N SER A 281 -6.67 16.36 10.90
CA SER A 281 -7.02 15.54 12.03
C SER A 281 -5.95 14.48 12.16
N PRO A 282 -5.34 14.29 13.34
CA PRO A 282 -4.44 13.16 13.55
C PRO A 282 -5.16 11.86 13.18
N PRO A 283 -4.46 10.87 12.61
CA PRO A 283 -5.00 9.52 12.50
C PRO A 283 -5.18 9.01 13.93
N ARG A 284 -6.39 9.18 14.48
CA ARG A 284 -6.87 8.36 15.57
C ARG A 284 -7.62 7.24 14.87
N GLU A 285 -7.24 5.98 15.11
CA GLU A 285 -8.20 4.90 14.95
C GLU A 285 -9.41 5.33 15.81
N ASP A 286 -10.58 5.51 15.19
CA ASP A 286 -11.79 5.85 15.93
C ASP A 286 -11.92 4.83 17.08
N PHE A 287 -12.00 5.31 18.33
CA PHE A 287 -11.99 4.42 19.49
C PHE A 287 -13.07 3.34 19.31
N SER A 288 -12.63 2.09 19.26
CA SER A 288 -13.50 0.93 19.13
C SER A 288 -13.46 0.16 20.45
N PRO A 289 -14.62 -0.08 21.10
CA PRO A 289 -14.69 -0.85 22.33
C PRO A 289 -14.00 -2.22 22.28
N ILE A 290 -13.91 -2.82 21.09
CA ILE A 290 -13.42 -4.19 20.87
C ILE A 290 -11.96 -4.26 20.40
N GLU A 291 -11.34 -3.12 20.11
CA GLU A 291 -9.93 -3.05 19.73
C GLU A 291 -9.05 -2.93 20.97
N SER A 292 -7.88 -3.58 20.93
CA SER A 292 -6.87 -3.39 21.97
C SER A 292 -6.33 -1.96 21.94
N GLU A 293 -5.79 -1.50 23.07
CA GLU A 293 -5.14 -0.19 23.13
C GLU A 293 -4.08 -0.04 22.03
N GLU A 294 -4.11 1.12 21.36
CA GLU A 294 -3.19 1.42 20.28
C GLU A 294 -1.75 1.37 20.79
N THR A 295 -0.95 0.48 20.19
CA THR A 295 0.47 0.35 20.53
C THR A 295 1.21 1.65 20.24
N LEU A 296 2.32 1.90 20.96
CA LEU A 296 3.16 3.07 20.72
C LEU A 296 3.52 3.22 19.23
N LEU A 297 3.86 2.11 18.56
CA LEU A 297 4.27 2.08 17.15
C LEU A 297 3.16 2.54 16.20
N LYS A 298 1.91 2.15 16.49
CA LYS A 298 0.73 2.63 15.76
C LYS A 298 0.48 4.12 16.04
N ARG A 299 0.51 4.52 17.31
CA ARG A 299 0.29 5.91 17.75
C ARG A 299 1.27 6.91 17.11
N ILE A 300 2.54 6.54 16.99
CA ILE A 300 3.57 7.39 16.34
C ILE A 300 3.60 7.23 14.82
N ASP A 301 2.82 6.28 14.30
CA ASP A 301 2.75 5.92 12.89
C ASP A 301 4.14 5.64 12.28
N LEU A 302 4.91 4.76 12.96
CA LEU A 302 6.31 4.47 12.62
C LEU A 302 6.45 3.94 11.20
N GLU A 303 5.47 3.16 10.75
CA GLU A 303 5.47 2.59 9.42
C GLU A 303 5.32 3.65 8.31
N ASN A 304 4.35 4.57 8.44
CA ASN A 304 4.23 5.65 7.46
C ASN A 304 5.38 6.64 7.58
N PHE A 305 5.97 6.79 8.76
CA PHE A 305 7.23 7.50 8.92
C PHE A 305 8.34 6.92 8.02
N TYR A 306 8.61 5.61 8.07
CA TYR A 306 9.58 4.97 7.19
C TYR A 306 9.20 5.08 5.71
N LYS A 307 7.91 4.94 5.37
CA LYS A 307 7.42 5.13 3.99
C LYS A 307 7.69 6.55 3.48
N ARG A 308 7.41 7.58 4.27
CA ARG A 308 7.68 8.99 3.94
C ARG A 308 9.17 9.24 3.75
N ALA A 309 10.00 8.72 4.64
CA ALA A 309 11.44 8.85 4.55
C ALA A 309 11.99 8.22 3.26
N ARG A 310 11.53 7.01 2.96
CA ARG A 310 11.85 6.28 1.73
C ARG A 310 11.37 6.97 0.46
N ASN A 311 10.24 7.67 0.49
CA ASN A 311 9.75 8.50 -0.62
C ASN A 311 10.59 9.76 -0.85
N LYS A 312 11.35 10.23 0.15
CA LYS A 312 12.35 11.30 -0.01
C LYS A 312 13.70 10.80 -0.56
N GLY A 313 13.83 9.49 -0.77
CA GLY A 313 15.04 8.83 -1.24
C GLY A 313 15.92 8.27 -0.13
N LEU A 314 15.55 8.40 1.14
CA LEU A 314 16.38 7.91 2.25
C LEU A 314 16.33 6.38 2.38
N VAL A 315 17.40 5.82 2.92
CA VAL A 315 17.53 4.40 3.23
C VAL A 315 17.34 4.24 4.74
N LEU A 316 16.15 3.80 5.14
CA LEU A 316 15.70 3.66 6.52
C LEU A 316 14.79 2.44 6.63
N GLY A 317 14.85 1.73 7.75
CA GLY A 317 14.03 0.55 7.99
C GLY A 317 14.38 -0.14 9.30
N GLU A 318 13.72 -1.29 9.50
CA GLU A 318 13.81 -2.05 10.74
C GLU A 318 15.03 -2.96 10.75
N ILE A 319 16.16 -2.46 11.26
CA ILE A 319 17.29 -3.29 11.69
C ILE A 319 17.31 -3.26 13.21
N LYS A 320 17.19 -4.42 13.84
CA LYS A 320 17.34 -4.57 15.29
C LYS A 320 18.80 -4.33 15.65
N GLY A 321 19.06 -3.41 16.56
CA GLY A 321 20.42 -3.19 17.03
C GLY A 321 20.80 -4.14 18.13
N THR A 322 22.08 -4.47 18.15
CA THR A 322 22.65 -5.32 19.18
C THR A 322 23.23 -4.48 20.30
N LEU A 323 23.36 -5.10 21.48
CA LEU A 323 24.05 -4.52 22.63
C LEU A 323 25.44 -4.00 22.26
N ASP A 324 26.18 -4.78 21.46
CA ASP A 324 27.53 -4.43 21.04
C ASP A 324 27.55 -3.20 20.13
N ASP A 325 26.55 -3.03 19.24
CA ASP A 325 26.42 -1.83 18.40
C ASP A 325 26.26 -0.57 19.24
N MET A 326 25.44 -0.63 20.29
CA MET A 326 25.18 0.50 21.18
C MET A 326 26.46 0.94 21.90
N LEU A 327 27.20 -0.03 22.41
CA LEU A 327 28.44 0.21 23.15
C LEU A 327 29.56 0.69 22.24
N ILE A 328 29.72 0.11 21.04
CA ILE A 328 30.64 0.61 20.03
C ILE A 328 30.34 2.08 19.76
N TYR A 329 29.08 2.42 19.47
CA TYR A 329 28.71 3.79 19.13
C TYR A 329 29.00 4.81 20.24
N LEU A 330 28.68 4.48 21.49
CA LEU A 330 28.85 5.39 22.63
C LEU A 330 30.30 5.55 23.08
N SER A 331 31.13 4.54 22.85
CA SER A 331 32.50 4.48 23.36
C SER A 331 33.53 5.05 22.38
N VAL A 332 33.06 5.62 21.27
CA VAL A 332 33.89 6.14 20.19
C VAL A 332 34.25 7.60 20.40
N THR A 333 35.54 7.87 20.29
CA THR A 333 36.13 9.22 20.31
C THR A 333 36.61 9.62 18.92
N TYR A 334 37.10 10.85 18.77
CA TYR A 334 37.79 11.26 17.53
C TYR A 334 39.00 10.38 17.19
N GLU A 335 39.62 9.75 18.19
CA GLU A 335 40.75 8.83 18.03
C GLU A 335 40.30 7.37 17.83
N GLY A 336 38.99 7.11 17.74
CA GLY A 336 38.39 5.78 17.63
C GLY A 336 37.86 5.25 18.96
N LEU A 337 37.60 3.94 18.98
CA LEU A 337 37.03 3.23 20.13
C LEU A 337 38.05 3.13 21.29
N LYS A 338 37.66 3.55 22.49
CA LYS A 338 38.50 3.46 23.70
C LYS A 338 37.82 2.68 24.82
N GLU A 339 38.57 1.77 25.43
CA GLU A 339 38.08 0.96 26.56
C GLU A 339 37.64 1.84 27.74
N ALA A 340 38.41 2.90 28.04
CA ALA A 340 38.11 3.81 29.13
C ALA A 340 36.77 4.51 28.93
N GLU A 341 36.43 4.90 27.70
CA GLU A 341 35.16 5.55 27.38
C GLU A 341 34.00 4.57 27.44
N CYS A 342 34.20 3.33 26.98
CA CYS A 342 33.22 2.27 27.19
C CYS A 342 32.87 2.08 28.67
N ARG A 343 33.89 2.06 29.54
CA ARG A 343 33.67 1.97 30.98
C ARG A 343 32.99 3.22 31.55
N GLY A 344 33.33 4.41 31.05
CA GLY A 344 32.68 5.67 31.43
C GLY A 344 31.19 5.65 31.11
N VAL A 345 30.84 5.30 29.87
CA VAL A 345 29.47 5.15 29.39
C VAL A 345 28.66 4.19 30.26
N LEU A 346 29.23 3.00 30.55
CA LEU A 346 28.61 1.99 31.42
C LEU A 346 28.54 2.39 32.90
N LYS A 347 29.29 3.40 33.33
CA LYS A 347 29.18 3.92 34.69
C LYS A 347 28.08 4.97 34.79
N GLU A 348 27.98 5.84 33.80
CA GLU A 348 27.08 7.01 33.82
C GLU A 348 25.64 6.69 33.40
N ASN A 349 25.45 5.67 32.54
CA ASN A 349 24.16 5.43 31.89
C ASN A 349 23.45 4.15 32.36
N CYS A 350 23.96 3.43 33.36
CA CYS A 350 23.36 2.16 33.78
C CYS A 350 21.89 2.28 34.21
N ASP A 351 21.54 3.31 34.97
CA ASP A 351 20.14 3.58 35.36
C ASP A 351 19.18 3.75 34.16
N PHE A 352 19.71 4.08 32.99
CA PHE A 352 18.95 4.15 31.74
C PHE A 352 19.00 2.81 31.00
N PHE A 353 20.18 2.21 30.87
CA PHE A 353 20.37 0.92 30.20
C PHE A 353 19.56 -0.20 30.84
N GLU A 354 19.49 -0.29 32.17
CA GLU A 354 18.68 -1.28 32.88
C GLU A 354 17.20 -1.24 32.50
N SER A 355 16.71 -0.08 32.04
CA SER A 355 15.32 0.07 31.56
C SER A 355 15.12 -0.35 30.11
N LEU A 356 16.19 -0.49 29.31
CA LEU A 356 16.11 -0.79 27.88
C LEU A 356 15.89 -2.27 27.57
N SER A 357 16.65 -3.17 28.20
CA SER A 357 16.49 -4.61 28.06
C SER A 357 17.12 -5.38 29.23
N LEU A 358 16.75 -6.66 29.37
CA LEU A 358 17.38 -7.57 30.34
C LEU A 358 18.89 -7.70 30.10
N GLU A 359 19.32 -7.75 28.84
CA GLU A 359 20.73 -7.86 28.46
C GLU A 359 21.55 -6.64 28.92
N PHE A 360 20.97 -5.44 28.84
CA PHE A 360 21.59 -4.22 29.37
C PHE A 360 21.65 -4.20 30.90
N LYS A 361 20.64 -4.78 31.56
CA LYS A 361 20.61 -4.88 33.02
C LYS A 361 21.70 -5.82 33.52
N GLU A 362 21.85 -6.98 32.90
CA GLU A 362 22.93 -7.93 33.18
C GLU A 362 24.30 -7.28 32.94
N LEU A 363 24.47 -6.57 31.82
CA LEU A 363 25.69 -5.83 31.52
C LEU A 363 26.08 -4.80 32.60
N CYS A 364 25.09 -4.16 33.22
CA CYS A 364 25.33 -3.19 34.28
C CYS A 364 25.80 -3.82 35.60
N LEU A 365 25.55 -5.11 35.79
CA LEU A 365 25.88 -5.91 36.97
C LEU A 365 27.19 -6.71 36.81
N ASP A 366 27.53 -7.12 35.58
CA ASP A 366 28.70 -7.94 35.25
C ASP A 366 30.05 -7.17 35.31
N ASP A 367 31.18 -7.89 35.19
CA ASP A 367 32.51 -7.26 35.11
C ASP A 367 32.64 -6.44 33.81
N LYS A 368 32.30 -5.16 33.93
CA LYS A 368 32.37 -4.10 32.89
C LYS A 368 33.70 -4.07 32.14
N LYS A 369 34.78 -4.63 32.72
CA LYS A 369 36.11 -4.68 32.13
C LYS A 369 36.24 -5.71 31.00
N GLU A 370 35.64 -6.89 31.12
CA GLU A 370 35.79 -7.95 30.11
C GLU A 370 34.98 -7.61 28.86
N LYS A 371 33.72 -7.19 29.03
CA LYS A 371 32.87 -6.79 27.90
C LYS A 371 33.45 -5.63 27.09
N CYS A 372 33.96 -4.58 27.75
CA CYS A 372 34.58 -3.46 27.03
C CYS A 372 35.86 -3.86 26.29
N LYS A 373 36.55 -4.94 26.71
CA LYS A 373 37.69 -5.50 25.96
C LYS A 373 37.24 -6.29 24.75
N ASP A 374 36.20 -7.11 24.87
CA ASP A 374 35.65 -7.87 23.74
C ASP A 374 35.17 -6.94 22.63
N ILE A 375 34.59 -5.80 23.02
CA ILE A 375 34.14 -4.77 22.08
C ILE A 375 35.32 -4.12 21.34
N LEU A 376 36.56 -4.12 21.87
CA LEU A 376 37.74 -3.64 21.14
C LEU A 376 38.13 -4.54 19.96
N GLU A 377 37.53 -5.73 19.81
CA GLU A 377 37.67 -6.56 18.61
C GLU A 377 36.94 -6.00 17.37
N VAL A 378 36.57 -4.72 17.36
CA VAL A 378 36.09 -3.96 16.18
C VAL A 378 36.94 -4.24 14.94
N THR A 379 38.26 -4.44 15.08
CA THR A 379 39.18 -4.67 13.95
C THR A 379 38.69 -5.73 12.96
N ASN A 380 38.12 -6.84 13.44
CA ASN A 380 37.59 -7.90 12.56
C ASN A 380 36.35 -7.43 11.79
N ARG A 381 35.45 -6.72 12.47
CA ARG A 381 34.24 -6.12 11.90
C ARG A 381 34.60 -5.03 10.88
N SER A 382 35.57 -4.16 11.18
CA SER A 382 36.14 -3.16 10.27
C SER A 382 36.68 -3.79 8.99
N LYS A 383 37.47 -4.87 9.11
CA LYS A 383 38.02 -5.60 7.96
C LYS A 383 36.93 -6.23 7.11
N LYS A 384 35.92 -6.83 7.74
CA LYS A 384 34.75 -7.40 7.05
C LYS A 384 33.97 -6.32 6.28
N LEU A 385 33.71 -5.18 6.91
CA LEU A 385 33.05 -4.03 6.28
C LEU A 385 33.88 -3.50 5.10
N LYS A 386 35.19 -3.29 5.28
CA LYS A 386 36.08 -2.83 4.21
C LYS A 386 36.11 -3.78 3.02
N LYS A 387 36.18 -5.09 3.29
CA LYS A 387 36.07 -6.13 2.25
C LYS A 387 34.74 -6.03 1.51
N ASN A 388 33.64 -5.88 2.24
CA ASN A 388 32.31 -5.75 1.65
C ASN A 388 32.22 -4.49 0.76
N LEU A 389 32.69 -3.34 1.24
CA LEU A 389 32.74 -2.08 0.49
C LEU A 389 33.57 -2.20 -0.79
N TYR A 390 34.67 -2.94 -0.76
CA TYR A 390 35.48 -3.20 -1.95
C TYR A 390 34.77 -4.12 -2.95
N ILE A 391 34.22 -5.25 -2.50
CA ILE A 391 33.51 -6.21 -3.36
C ILE A 391 32.29 -5.56 -4.05
N THR A 392 31.60 -4.70 -3.32
CA THR A 392 30.42 -3.98 -3.82
C THR A 392 30.76 -2.74 -4.67
N GLY A 393 32.06 -2.42 -4.82
CA GLY A 393 32.54 -1.32 -5.66
C GLY A 393 32.46 0.07 -5.03
N PHE A 394 32.16 0.17 -3.74
CA PHE A 394 32.14 1.45 -3.00
C PHE A 394 33.52 1.87 -2.46
N SER A 395 34.49 0.95 -2.45
CA SER A 395 35.88 1.23 -2.13
C SER A 395 36.78 1.00 -3.34
N THR A 396 37.65 1.96 -3.65
CA THR A 396 38.70 1.80 -4.67
C THR A 396 39.96 1.10 -4.13
N GLU A 397 40.06 0.96 -2.80
CA GLU A 397 41.23 0.42 -2.12
C GLU A 397 40.81 -0.66 -1.12
N PHE A 398 41.54 -1.78 -1.10
CA PHE A 398 41.29 -2.87 -0.15
C PHE A 398 42.23 -2.84 1.06
N GLY A 399 43.46 -2.34 0.89
CA GLY A 399 44.51 -2.43 1.91
C GLY A 399 44.12 -1.76 3.24
N ASP A 400 44.42 -2.40 4.37
CA ASP A 400 43.97 -1.99 5.72
C ASP A 400 44.25 -0.50 6.03
N ASN A 401 45.38 0.03 5.57
CA ASN A 401 45.83 1.41 5.85
C ASN A 401 45.63 2.41 4.70
N LYS A 402 44.81 2.06 3.69
CA LYS A 402 44.52 2.94 2.55
C LYS A 402 43.07 3.43 2.58
N GLU A 403 42.90 4.73 2.44
CA GLU A 403 41.59 5.36 2.25
C GLU A 403 41.09 5.12 0.82
N SER A 404 39.78 4.92 0.65
CA SER A 404 39.18 4.91 -0.68
C SER A 404 39.18 6.31 -1.29
N LYS A 405 39.27 6.39 -2.61
CA LYS A 405 38.94 7.63 -3.32
C LYS A 405 37.43 7.89 -3.25
N ILE A 406 37.06 9.17 -3.31
CA ILE A 406 35.68 9.58 -3.53
C ILE A 406 35.29 9.18 -4.96
N ILE A 407 34.15 8.51 -5.10
CA ILE A 407 33.64 8.09 -6.41
C ILE A 407 32.70 9.19 -6.92
N ILE A 408 32.89 9.62 -8.18
CA ILE A 408 32.01 10.59 -8.82
C ILE A 408 30.57 10.06 -8.88
N TRP A 409 29.60 10.96 -8.78
CA TRP A 409 28.19 10.60 -8.62
C TRP A 409 27.68 9.65 -9.71
N GLU A 410 28.07 9.88 -10.96
CA GLU A 410 27.70 9.11 -12.14
C GLU A 410 28.21 7.67 -12.07
N ASN A 411 29.37 7.46 -11.45
CA ASN A 411 30.03 6.16 -11.35
C ASN A 411 29.69 5.39 -10.06
N LEU A 412 28.92 5.98 -9.14
CA LEU A 412 28.48 5.28 -7.93
C LEU A 412 27.69 4.02 -8.26
N PRO A 413 28.04 2.85 -7.68
CA PRO A 413 27.30 1.60 -7.84
C PRO A 413 25.84 1.71 -7.35
N THR A 414 24.92 1.02 -8.03
CA THR A 414 23.48 1.00 -7.72
C THR A 414 22.87 -0.42 -7.67
N SER A 415 23.72 -1.44 -7.70
CA SER A 415 23.32 -2.85 -7.86
C SER A 415 22.78 -3.52 -6.59
N LEU A 416 23.06 -2.96 -5.41
CA LEU A 416 22.56 -3.49 -4.13
C LEU A 416 21.04 -3.43 -4.05
N ASN A 417 20.38 -4.42 -3.46
CA ASN A 417 18.93 -4.39 -3.19
C ASN A 417 18.58 -3.52 -1.96
N GLU A 418 17.27 -3.33 -1.67
CA GLU A 418 16.85 -2.44 -0.57
C GLU A 418 17.38 -2.91 0.80
N LYS A 419 17.37 -4.21 1.06
CA LYS A 419 17.88 -4.81 2.30
C LYS A 419 19.40 -4.67 2.42
N GLU A 420 20.14 -4.99 1.36
CA GLU A 420 21.60 -4.85 1.33
C GLU A 420 22.03 -3.40 1.55
N CYS A 421 21.34 -2.45 0.92
CA CYS A 421 21.57 -1.03 1.16
C CYS A 421 21.28 -0.63 2.61
N LEU A 422 20.19 -1.11 3.20
CA LEU A 422 19.85 -0.82 4.59
C LEU A 422 20.91 -1.37 5.56
N GLU A 423 21.32 -2.62 5.37
CA GLU A 423 22.36 -3.27 6.19
C GLU A 423 23.72 -2.56 6.04
N LEU A 424 24.17 -2.29 4.81
CA LEU A 424 25.47 -1.66 4.56
C LEU A 424 25.52 -0.21 5.05
N THR A 425 24.45 0.56 4.84
CA THR A 425 24.41 1.97 5.28
C THR A 425 24.33 2.05 6.80
N SER A 426 23.54 1.22 7.47
CA SER A 426 23.50 1.14 8.93
C SER A 426 24.86 0.77 9.51
N GLU A 427 25.51 -0.25 8.96
CA GLU A 427 26.85 -0.66 9.38
C GLU A 427 27.86 0.47 9.18
N CYS A 428 27.78 1.20 8.06
CA CYS A 428 28.62 2.36 7.81
C CYS A 428 28.35 3.53 8.78
N TYR A 429 27.11 3.79 9.17
CA TYR A 429 26.79 4.83 10.17
C TYR A 429 27.43 4.52 11.52
N LEU A 430 27.37 3.26 11.94
CA LEU A 430 27.96 2.78 13.19
C LEU A 430 29.49 2.77 13.13
N MET A 431 30.05 2.09 12.13
CA MET A 431 31.45 1.69 12.13
C MET A 431 32.39 2.77 11.61
N ARG A 432 31.90 3.74 10.83
CA ARG A 432 32.75 4.78 10.23
C ARG A 432 33.58 5.56 11.26
N VAL A 433 33.04 5.78 12.45
CA VAL A 433 33.74 6.51 13.52
C VAL A 433 34.51 5.54 14.42
N ALA A 434 34.06 4.28 14.54
CA ALA A 434 34.69 3.26 15.36
C ALA A 434 35.96 2.66 14.73
N CYS A 435 35.99 2.56 13.41
CA CYS A 435 37.15 2.10 12.66
C CYS A 435 38.12 3.27 12.44
N ASN A 436 39.40 2.98 12.22
CA ASN A 436 40.34 3.99 11.75
C ASN A 436 39.79 4.69 10.49
N ASN A 437 40.20 5.94 10.26
CA ASN A 437 39.61 6.85 9.27
C ASN A 437 39.52 6.27 7.84
N PHE A 438 40.33 5.25 7.52
CA PHE A 438 40.48 4.55 6.24
C PHE A 438 39.22 3.96 5.57
N ILE A 439 38.04 4.07 6.19
CA ILE A 439 36.75 3.64 5.61
C ILE A 439 35.75 4.78 5.43
N ILE A 440 36.10 6.02 5.82
CA ILE A 440 35.17 7.15 5.82
C ILE A 440 34.67 7.46 4.41
N ALA A 441 35.56 7.53 3.42
CA ALA A 441 35.19 7.83 2.05
C ALA A 441 34.38 6.67 1.44
N ALA A 442 34.80 5.42 1.67
CA ALA A 442 34.10 4.25 1.18
C ALA A 442 32.66 4.16 1.74
N CYS A 443 32.47 4.44 3.02
CA CYS A 443 31.14 4.47 3.62
C CYS A 443 30.28 5.63 3.10
N ARG A 444 30.87 6.81 2.85
CA ARG A 444 30.15 7.90 2.18
C ARG A 444 29.72 7.50 0.77
N ASN A 445 30.59 6.84 -0.01
CA ASN A 445 30.25 6.32 -1.32
C ASN A 445 29.07 5.33 -1.25
N ALA A 446 29.06 4.40 -0.28
CA ALA A 446 27.96 3.46 -0.09
C ALA A 446 26.62 4.15 0.21
N ILE A 447 26.62 5.11 1.15
CA ILE A 447 25.43 5.90 1.49
C ILE A 447 24.89 6.65 0.26
N LEU A 448 25.78 7.32 -0.48
CA LEU A 448 25.39 8.08 -1.67
C LEU A 448 24.96 7.18 -2.84
N GLY A 449 25.56 6.01 -3.01
CA GLY A 449 25.16 5.02 -4.01
C GLY A 449 23.76 4.46 -3.76
N CYS A 450 23.48 4.08 -2.51
CA CYS A 450 22.15 3.66 -2.10
C CYS A 450 21.12 4.80 -2.21
N TYR A 451 21.53 6.05 -1.94
CA TYR A 451 20.70 7.22 -2.15
C TYR A 451 20.35 7.43 -3.63
N LYS A 452 21.35 7.36 -4.52
CA LYS A 452 21.20 7.46 -5.98
C LYS A 452 20.27 6.37 -6.51
N ARG A 453 20.49 5.12 -6.09
CA ARG A 453 19.63 3.98 -6.43
C ARG A 453 18.17 4.26 -6.06
N ARG A 454 17.92 4.73 -4.82
CA ARG A 454 16.55 5.02 -4.37
C ARG A 454 15.88 6.08 -5.23
N GLN A 455 16.63 7.09 -5.67
CA GLN A 455 16.11 8.11 -6.58
C GLN A 455 15.75 7.52 -7.96
N ASP A 456 16.60 6.67 -8.52
CA ASP A 456 16.36 6.00 -9.80
C ASP A 456 15.10 5.10 -9.70
N LEU A 457 14.95 4.36 -8.60
CA LEU A 457 13.77 3.55 -8.30
C LEU A 457 12.48 4.37 -8.22
N LEU A 458 12.50 5.48 -7.47
CA LEU A 458 11.33 6.35 -7.32
C LEU A 458 10.88 6.92 -8.65
N PHE A 459 11.82 7.26 -9.54
CA PHE A 459 11.49 7.73 -10.88
C PHE A 459 10.87 6.61 -11.73
N ILE A 460 11.42 5.40 -11.69
CA ILE A 460 10.89 4.25 -12.44
C ILE A 460 9.45 3.92 -12.01
N LYS A 461 9.14 3.98 -10.70
CA LYS A 461 7.77 3.79 -10.21
C LYS A 461 6.75 4.77 -10.81
N LEU A 462 7.18 5.97 -11.23
CA LEU A 462 6.30 6.95 -11.88
C LEU A 462 5.92 6.56 -13.32
N ILE A 463 6.74 5.74 -13.98
CA ILE A 463 6.57 5.33 -15.38
C ILE A 463 6.20 3.84 -15.52
N GLU A 464 6.36 3.05 -14.47
CA GLU A 464 6.15 1.59 -14.45
C GLU A 464 4.77 1.18 -14.98
N SER A 465 3.71 1.87 -14.56
CA SER A 465 2.35 1.56 -15.03
C SER A 465 2.17 1.76 -16.55
N GLN A 466 2.89 2.71 -17.16
CA GLN A 466 2.86 2.94 -18.60
C GLN A 466 3.72 1.91 -19.34
N LEU A 467 4.89 1.58 -18.79
CA LEU A 467 5.75 0.49 -19.28
C LEU A 467 4.97 -0.84 -19.32
N HIS A 468 4.14 -1.11 -18.30
CA HIS A 468 3.32 -2.32 -18.22
C HIS A 468 2.29 -2.38 -19.35
N LYS A 469 1.58 -1.26 -19.59
CA LYS A 469 0.56 -1.13 -20.64
C LYS A 469 1.13 -1.34 -22.05
N GLU A 470 2.34 -0.86 -22.28
CA GLU A 470 3.08 -1.06 -23.55
C GLU A 470 3.66 -2.46 -23.70
N LYS A 471 3.41 -3.37 -22.73
CA LYS A 471 3.93 -4.74 -22.69
C LYS A 471 5.46 -4.76 -22.80
N TYR A 472 6.13 -3.83 -22.12
CA TYR A 472 7.59 -3.62 -22.16
C TYR A 472 8.39 -4.92 -22.02
N GLU A 473 7.97 -5.84 -21.15
CA GLU A 473 8.62 -7.13 -20.89
C GLU A 473 8.69 -8.04 -22.14
N LEU A 474 7.76 -7.91 -23.08
CA LEU A 474 7.64 -8.76 -24.27
C LEU A 474 8.38 -8.21 -25.49
N LYS A 475 9.07 -7.07 -25.35
CA LYS A 475 9.69 -6.32 -26.45
C LYS A 475 11.17 -6.68 -26.62
N SER A 476 11.71 -6.45 -27.82
CA SER A 476 13.16 -6.57 -28.04
C SER A 476 13.92 -5.47 -27.29
N ASN A 477 15.22 -5.63 -27.08
CA ASN A 477 16.01 -4.64 -26.33
C ASN A 477 15.98 -3.25 -26.97
N ASP A 478 16.04 -3.16 -28.30
CA ASP A 478 15.96 -1.89 -29.02
C ASP A 478 14.58 -1.24 -28.90
N GLU A 479 13.51 -2.05 -28.93
CA GLU A 479 12.14 -1.56 -28.72
C GLU A 479 11.91 -1.11 -27.27
N LYS A 480 12.42 -1.86 -26.29
CA LYS A 480 12.37 -1.51 -24.86
C LYS A 480 12.97 -0.13 -24.63
N LEU A 481 14.17 0.13 -25.16
CA LEU A 481 14.84 1.42 -25.03
C LEU A 481 13.98 2.56 -25.59
N LYS A 482 13.46 2.40 -26.82
CA LYS A 482 12.60 3.40 -27.47
C LYS A 482 11.30 3.66 -26.71
N ILE A 483 10.63 2.60 -26.28
CA ILE A 483 9.38 2.67 -25.50
C ILE A 483 9.63 3.41 -24.18
N CYS A 484 10.69 3.04 -23.47
CA CYS A 484 11.06 3.71 -22.24
C CYS A 484 11.36 5.19 -22.47
N GLN A 485 12.19 5.54 -23.45
CA GLN A 485 12.56 6.93 -23.73
C GLN A 485 11.33 7.78 -24.05
N LYS A 486 10.40 7.25 -24.85
CA LYS A 486 9.12 7.91 -25.17
C LYS A 486 8.29 8.17 -23.90
N ILE A 487 8.13 7.15 -23.06
CA ILE A 487 7.38 7.24 -21.80
C ILE A 487 8.02 8.26 -20.84
N VAL A 488 9.35 8.21 -20.69
CA VAL A 488 10.11 9.17 -19.88
C VAL A 488 9.82 10.59 -20.37
N MET A 489 9.92 10.84 -21.67
CA MET A 489 9.67 12.16 -22.26
C MET A 489 8.23 12.65 -22.07
N GLU A 490 7.24 11.77 -22.22
CA GLU A 490 5.83 12.09 -21.94
C GLU A 490 5.62 12.46 -20.47
N LYS A 491 6.24 11.70 -19.55
CA LYS A 491 6.16 12.00 -18.13
C LYS A 491 6.86 13.33 -17.80
N CYS A 492 7.96 13.63 -18.47
CA CYS A 492 8.72 14.86 -18.30
C CYS A 492 7.93 16.12 -18.61
N VAL A 493 6.94 16.07 -19.52
CA VAL A 493 6.00 17.19 -19.75
C VAL A 493 5.27 17.59 -18.47
N THR A 494 4.83 16.59 -17.69
CA THR A 494 4.13 16.83 -16.41
C THR A 494 5.09 17.18 -15.28
N LEU A 495 6.36 16.81 -15.37
CA LEU A 495 7.35 16.96 -14.31
C LEU A 495 8.24 18.21 -14.43
N ARG A 496 8.07 19.03 -15.49
CA ARG A 496 8.99 20.15 -15.84
C ARG A 496 9.39 21.05 -14.67
N ASN A 497 8.50 21.25 -13.69
CA ASN A 497 8.70 22.13 -12.53
C ASN A 497 8.51 21.41 -11.18
N THR A 498 8.76 20.10 -11.09
CA THR A 498 8.55 19.33 -9.85
C THR A 498 9.74 19.39 -8.90
N ASN A 499 10.83 18.69 -9.24
CA ASN A 499 12.10 18.77 -8.52
C ASN A 499 13.30 18.59 -9.48
N ILE A 500 14.46 19.10 -9.05
CA ILE A 500 15.71 19.09 -9.83
C ILE A 500 16.17 17.69 -10.26
N ARG A 501 15.97 16.67 -9.43
CA ARG A 501 16.39 15.28 -9.69
C ARG A 501 15.58 14.67 -10.82
N ASN A 502 14.25 14.83 -10.77
CA ASN A 502 13.35 14.40 -11.84
C ASN A 502 13.68 15.13 -13.13
N PHE A 503 13.92 16.45 -13.04
CA PHE A 503 14.35 17.25 -14.17
C PHE A 503 15.64 16.72 -14.81
N LEU A 504 16.66 16.36 -14.02
CA LEU A 504 17.88 15.76 -14.57
C LEU A 504 17.64 14.43 -15.29
N LYS A 505 16.69 13.60 -14.81
CA LYS A 505 16.31 12.36 -15.53
C LYS A 505 15.68 12.67 -16.88
N CYS A 506 14.91 13.76 -16.97
CA CYS A 506 14.35 14.26 -18.22
C CYS A 506 15.41 14.75 -19.19
N LEU A 507 16.55 15.25 -18.69
CA LEU A 507 17.66 15.67 -19.56
C LEU A 507 18.38 14.48 -20.20
N ARG A 508 18.33 13.28 -19.62
CA ARG A 508 18.98 12.07 -20.17
C ARG A 508 18.07 10.83 -20.09
N PRO A 509 17.04 10.75 -20.96
CA PRO A 509 16.12 9.62 -20.99
C PRO A 509 16.83 8.28 -21.23
N LYS A 510 17.86 8.26 -22.08
CA LYS A 510 18.64 7.06 -22.39
C LYS A 510 19.30 6.46 -21.15
N GLU A 511 20.03 7.26 -20.36
CA GLU A 511 20.74 6.80 -19.16
C GLU A 511 19.82 6.19 -18.09
N ILE A 512 18.59 6.69 -17.94
CA ILE A 512 17.63 6.09 -17.00
C ILE A 512 17.00 4.82 -17.59
N CYS A 513 16.73 4.79 -18.89
CA CYS A 513 16.16 3.64 -19.58
C CYS A 513 17.10 2.44 -19.64
N ASP A 514 18.41 2.67 -19.80
CA ASP A 514 19.43 1.61 -19.74
C ASP A 514 19.44 0.88 -18.39
N LYS A 515 18.96 1.52 -17.32
CA LYS A 515 18.88 0.94 -15.97
C LYS A 515 17.54 0.31 -15.63
N VAL A 516 16.52 0.49 -16.46
CA VAL A 516 15.15 0.05 -16.14
C VAL A 516 15.11 -1.46 -15.90
N GLU A 517 15.75 -2.25 -16.76
CA GLU A 517 15.74 -3.71 -16.64
C GLU A 517 16.44 -4.19 -15.36
N GLU A 518 17.62 -3.65 -15.05
CA GLU A 518 18.33 -3.97 -13.80
C GLU A 518 17.46 -3.62 -12.58
N ILE A 519 16.83 -2.45 -12.58
CA ILE A 519 16.02 -1.98 -11.45
C ILE A 519 14.75 -2.84 -11.29
N LEU A 520 14.06 -3.17 -12.39
CA LEU A 520 12.88 -4.03 -12.37
C LEU A 520 13.22 -5.45 -11.86
N LEU A 521 14.36 -6.01 -12.27
CA LEU A 521 14.82 -7.31 -11.76
C LEU A 521 15.13 -7.28 -10.26
N ILE A 522 15.69 -6.19 -9.75
CA ILE A 522 15.94 -6.08 -8.31
C ILE A 522 14.62 -5.88 -7.55
N GLN A 523 13.70 -5.06 -8.07
CA GLN A 523 12.35 -4.92 -7.50
C GLN A 523 11.60 -6.26 -7.47
N SER A 524 11.77 -7.08 -8.50
CA SER A 524 11.17 -8.42 -8.60
C SER A 524 11.69 -9.34 -7.51
N ARG A 525 12.99 -9.31 -7.24
CA ARG A 525 13.58 -10.03 -6.11
C ARG A 525 13.08 -9.51 -4.76
N ASP A 526 13.00 -8.19 -4.57
CA ASP A 526 12.49 -7.57 -3.34
C ASP A 526 11.03 -7.95 -3.08
N LEU A 527 10.17 -7.90 -4.12
CA LEU A 527 8.78 -8.35 -4.06
C LEU A 527 8.71 -9.85 -3.73
N GLY A 528 9.51 -10.67 -4.39
CA GLY A 528 9.57 -12.11 -4.14
C GLY A 528 9.88 -12.45 -2.68
N GLN A 529 10.86 -11.76 -2.08
CA GLN A 529 11.21 -11.91 -0.67
C GLN A 529 10.10 -11.42 0.28
N ALA A 530 9.42 -10.33 -0.07
CA ALA A 530 8.28 -9.84 0.72
C ALA A 530 7.12 -10.86 0.68
N LEU A 531 6.81 -11.39 -0.50
CA LEU A 531 5.77 -12.40 -0.70
C LEU A 531 6.10 -13.70 0.04
N ASP A 532 7.35 -14.15 0.06
CA ASP A 532 7.76 -15.36 0.79
C ASP A 532 7.46 -15.28 2.29
N LYS A 533 7.41 -14.08 2.87
CA LYS A 533 7.13 -13.88 4.30
C LYS A 533 5.64 -13.87 4.64
N VAL A 534 4.79 -13.42 3.72
CA VAL A 534 3.40 -13.04 4.05
C VAL A 534 2.33 -13.66 3.16
N ARG A 535 2.66 -14.19 1.96
CA ARG A 535 1.63 -14.63 0.99
C ARG A 535 0.71 -15.73 1.52
N ASP A 536 1.23 -16.61 2.38
CA ASP A 536 0.50 -17.77 2.89
C ASP A 536 -0.46 -17.37 4.03
N SER A 537 -0.11 -16.31 4.77
CA SER A 537 -0.89 -15.77 5.90
C SER A 537 -0.87 -14.23 5.91
N PRO A 538 -1.49 -13.58 4.91
CA PRO A 538 -1.40 -12.13 4.78
C PRO A 538 -2.31 -11.42 5.79
N LYS A 539 -1.90 -10.22 6.23
CA LYS A 539 -2.75 -9.26 6.95
C LYS A 539 -3.46 -8.35 5.95
N GLU A 540 -4.47 -7.62 6.42
CA GLU A 540 -5.24 -6.70 5.56
C GLU A 540 -4.36 -5.64 4.90
N LYS A 541 -3.39 -5.08 5.64
CA LYS A 541 -2.43 -4.13 5.05
C LYS A 541 -1.58 -4.75 3.94
N ASP A 542 -1.15 -6.01 4.12
CA ASP A 542 -0.30 -6.71 3.16
C ASP A 542 -1.07 -6.91 1.85
N CYS A 543 -2.37 -7.17 1.96
CA CYS A 543 -3.30 -7.27 0.83
C CYS A 543 -3.53 -5.96 0.08
N VAL A 544 -3.36 -4.81 0.74
CA VAL A 544 -3.42 -3.51 0.07
C VAL A 544 -2.09 -3.18 -0.60
N GLU A 545 -0.99 -3.35 0.13
CA GLU A 545 0.34 -2.93 -0.32
C GLU A 545 0.91 -3.83 -1.41
N LEU A 546 0.94 -5.14 -1.18
CA LEU A 546 1.59 -6.08 -2.09
C LEU A 546 0.73 -6.44 -3.29
N LYS A 547 -0.60 -6.29 -3.19
CA LYS A 547 -1.49 -6.53 -4.32
C LYS A 547 -1.20 -5.54 -5.46
N LYS A 548 -0.94 -4.27 -5.14
CA LYS A 548 -0.56 -3.27 -6.13
C LYS A 548 0.73 -3.65 -6.86
N ASP A 549 1.74 -4.11 -6.13
CA ASP A 549 3.01 -4.54 -6.72
C ASP A 549 2.84 -5.83 -7.55
N CYS A 550 1.97 -6.74 -7.11
CA CYS A 550 1.56 -7.95 -7.85
C CYS A 550 0.72 -7.69 -9.10
N ASP A 551 0.07 -6.53 -9.20
CA ASP A 551 -0.68 -6.10 -10.39
C ASP A 551 0.23 -5.33 -11.38
N GLY A 552 1.47 -5.04 -11.01
CA GLY A 552 2.46 -4.34 -11.83
C GLY A 552 3.33 -5.28 -12.68
N ILE A 553 4.31 -4.68 -13.38
CA ILE A 553 5.35 -5.40 -14.17
C ILE A 553 6.04 -6.44 -13.31
N VAL A 554 6.48 -5.99 -12.14
CA VAL A 554 7.32 -6.75 -11.22
C VAL A 554 6.62 -8.03 -10.69
N GLY A 555 5.30 -8.02 -10.61
CA GLY A 555 4.50 -9.20 -10.24
C GLY A 555 4.60 -10.34 -11.25
N ASN A 556 4.89 -10.03 -12.51
CA ASN A 556 4.99 -11.03 -13.59
C ASN A 556 6.40 -11.61 -13.78
N LEU A 557 7.40 -11.01 -13.12
CA LEU A 557 8.81 -11.39 -13.22
C LEU A 557 9.21 -12.44 -12.16
N ASP A 558 10.36 -13.11 -12.37
CA ASP A 558 11.04 -14.04 -11.44
C ASP A 558 10.15 -14.99 -10.62
N SER A 559 9.24 -15.71 -11.27
CA SER A 559 8.30 -16.65 -10.61
C SER A 559 7.36 -16.01 -9.58
N ASN A 560 7.28 -14.69 -9.51
CA ASN A 560 6.37 -13.98 -8.61
C ASN A 560 4.91 -14.20 -8.99
N ASN A 561 4.60 -14.55 -10.24
CA ASN A 561 3.24 -14.86 -10.69
C ASN A 561 2.51 -15.84 -9.76
N GLU A 562 3.16 -16.96 -9.40
CA GLU A 562 2.57 -17.97 -8.51
C GLU A 562 2.43 -17.45 -7.08
N LYS A 563 3.44 -16.70 -6.60
CA LYS A 563 3.45 -16.09 -5.27
C LYS A 563 2.33 -15.05 -5.14
N CYS A 564 2.15 -14.22 -6.16
CA CYS A 564 1.12 -13.20 -6.28
C CYS A 564 -0.28 -13.81 -6.42
N ALA A 565 -0.43 -14.88 -7.19
CA ALA A 565 -1.69 -15.63 -7.26
C ALA A 565 -2.08 -16.20 -5.88
N THR A 566 -1.09 -16.72 -5.13
CA THR A 566 -1.29 -17.21 -3.76
C THR A 566 -1.71 -16.09 -2.82
N LEU A 567 -1.01 -14.96 -2.83
CA LEU A 567 -1.38 -13.77 -2.05
C LEU A 567 -2.81 -13.32 -2.38
N LYS A 568 -3.15 -13.15 -3.67
CA LYS A 568 -4.49 -12.71 -4.10
C LYS A 568 -5.59 -13.63 -3.61
N LYS A 569 -5.38 -14.95 -3.72
CA LYS A 569 -6.32 -15.96 -3.20
C LYS A 569 -6.51 -15.84 -1.68
N ASN A 570 -5.42 -15.70 -0.94
CA ASN A 570 -5.46 -15.63 0.53
C ASN A 570 -6.01 -14.29 1.02
N CYS A 571 -5.78 -13.20 0.29
CA CYS A 571 -6.41 -11.90 0.53
C CYS A 571 -7.92 -11.93 0.27
N GLU A 572 -8.37 -12.66 -0.76
CA GLU A 572 -9.80 -12.85 -1.00
C GLU A 572 -10.44 -13.71 0.10
N PHE A 573 -9.76 -14.77 0.53
CA PHE A 573 -10.18 -15.57 1.69
C PHE A 573 -10.29 -14.71 2.95
N LEU A 574 -9.30 -13.84 3.19
CA LEU A 574 -9.26 -12.89 4.31
C LEU A 574 -10.50 -11.98 4.31
N ARG A 575 -10.82 -11.37 3.15
CA ARG A 575 -11.99 -10.51 2.95
C ARG A 575 -13.30 -11.25 3.19
N VAL A 576 -13.48 -12.43 2.61
CA VAL A 576 -14.72 -13.21 2.75
C VAL A 576 -14.93 -13.69 4.19
N ALA A 577 -13.86 -14.07 4.89
CA ALA A 577 -13.94 -14.44 6.30
C ALA A 577 -14.37 -13.25 7.19
N GLU A 578 -13.91 -12.04 6.89
CA GLU A 578 -14.30 -10.82 7.60
C GLU A 578 -15.79 -10.49 7.41
N GLU A 579 -16.29 -10.64 6.17
CA GLU A 579 -17.72 -10.50 5.85
C GLU A 579 -18.56 -11.54 6.60
N LEU A 580 -18.10 -12.80 6.64
CA LEU A 580 -18.77 -13.86 7.39
C LEU A 580 -18.80 -13.60 8.89
N LYS A 581 -17.70 -13.14 9.49
CA LYS A 581 -17.65 -12.71 10.90
C LYS A 581 -18.74 -11.70 11.18
N SER A 582 -18.82 -10.66 10.35
CA SER A 582 -19.83 -9.61 10.47
C SER A 582 -21.26 -10.14 10.35
N VAL A 583 -21.52 -11.08 9.44
CA VAL A 583 -22.84 -11.72 9.28
C VAL A 583 -23.22 -12.51 10.52
N PHE A 584 -22.31 -13.35 11.05
CA PHE A 584 -22.60 -14.16 12.24
C PHE A 584 -22.79 -13.31 13.51
N LEU A 585 -22.00 -12.25 13.69
CA LEU A 585 -22.16 -11.33 14.82
C LEU A 585 -23.51 -10.59 14.79
N LYS A 586 -24.02 -10.25 13.60
CA LYS A 586 -25.35 -9.61 13.43
C LYS A 586 -26.52 -10.54 13.78
N GLU A 587 -26.32 -11.85 13.67
CA GLU A 587 -27.35 -12.84 14.03
C GLU A 587 -27.55 -12.97 15.55
N LYS A 588 -26.67 -12.37 16.37
CA LYS A 588 -26.73 -12.41 17.84
C LYS A 588 -26.85 -13.84 18.40
N SER A 589 -26.23 -14.79 17.73
CA SER A 589 -26.19 -16.21 18.10
C SER A 589 -24.83 -16.60 18.68
N ASN A 590 -24.69 -17.82 19.20
CA ASN A 590 -23.42 -18.37 19.68
C ASN A 590 -22.59 -19.06 18.58
N ALA A 591 -22.86 -18.72 17.31
CA ALA A 591 -22.22 -19.35 16.15
C ALA A 591 -20.69 -19.22 16.18
N LEU A 592 -20.12 -18.18 16.79
CA LEU A 592 -18.68 -17.96 16.87
C LEU A 592 -18.10 -18.23 18.26
N ALA A 593 -18.88 -18.80 19.18
CA ALA A 593 -18.45 -19.10 20.55
C ALA A 593 -17.39 -20.21 20.64
N SER A 594 -17.38 -21.11 19.65
CA SER A 594 -16.42 -22.20 19.57
C SER A 594 -16.17 -22.60 18.12
N LEU A 595 -15.08 -23.32 17.88
CA LEU A 595 -14.78 -23.89 16.56
C LEU A 595 -15.90 -24.81 16.08
N GLU A 596 -16.49 -25.61 16.98
CA GLU A 596 -17.58 -26.53 16.66
C GLU A 596 -18.86 -25.80 16.25
N ASN A 597 -19.26 -24.77 17.02
CA ASN A 597 -20.44 -23.97 16.70
C ASN A 597 -20.28 -23.29 15.34
N CYS A 598 -19.10 -22.74 15.05
CA CYS A 598 -18.83 -22.07 13.79
C CYS A 598 -18.89 -23.06 12.62
N LEU A 599 -18.28 -24.24 12.76
CA LEU A 599 -18.30 -25.27 11.72
C LEU A 599 -19.74 -25.69 11.40
N LYS A 600 -20.59 -25.82 12.42
CA LYS A 600 -22.01 -26.14 12.25
C LYS A 600 -22.77 -25.01 11.54
N ALA A 601 -22.64 -23.78 12.01
CA ALA A 601 -23.35 -22.62 11.45
C ALA A 601 -22.89 -22.32 10.00
N LEU A 602 -21.59 -22.43 9.73
CA LEU A 602 -21.02 -22.28 8.39
C LEU A 602 -21.50 -23.40 7.47
N LYS A 603 -21.57 -24.65 7.94
CA LYS A 603 -22.11 -25.76 7.15
C LYS A 603 -23.55 -25.49 6.73
N GLU A 604 -24.42 -25.06 7.64
CA GLU A 604 -25.81 -24.74 7.32
C GLU A 604 -25.94 -23.63 6.27
N LYS A 605 -25.12 -22.58 6.34
CA LYS A 605 -25.07 -21.53 5.32
C LYS A 605 -24.55 -22.05 3.98
N CYS A 606 -23.49 -22.85 3.99
CA CYS A 606 -22.92 -23.43 2.78
C CYS A 606 -23.88 -24.40 2.07
N ASP A 607 -24.67 -25.16 2.83
CA ASP A 607 -25.64 -26.11 2.29
C ASP A 607 -26.85 -25.39 1.65
N ARG A 608 -27.13 -24.14 2.02
CA ARG A 608 -28.17 -23.27 1.42
C ARG A 608 -27.72 -22.59 0.12
N LEU A 609 -26.43 -22.59 -0.20
CA LEU A 609 -25.92 -22.03 -1.46
C LEU A 609 -26.14 -23.02 -2.60
N SER A 610 -27.02 -22.66 -3.54
CA SER A 610 -27.36 -23.50 -4.71
C SER A 610 -26.13 -23.80 -5.58
N LYS A 611 -25.99 -25.06 -6.03
CA LYS A 611 -24.93 -25.51 -6.95
C LYS A 611 -25.11 -24.88 -8.33
N GLY A 612 -24.72 -23.63 -8.53
CA GLY A 612 -24.84 -22.99 -9.85
C GLY A 612 -24.32 -21.57 -9.99
N GLU A 613 -24.25 -20.77 -8.92
CA GLU A 613 -23.75 -19.40 -8.98
C GLU A 613 -22.36 -19.26 -8.32
N GLU A 614 -21.48 -18.42 -8.90
CA GLU A 614 -20.23 -18.00 -8.26
C GLU A 614 -20.54 -17.10 -7.05
N HIS A 615 -20.84 -17.71 -5.90
CA HIS A 615 -21.07 -16.97 -4.66
C HIS A 615 -19.73 -16.66 -3.95
N PRO A 616 -19.47 -15.41 -3.49
CA PRO A 616 -18.23 -15.03 -2.80
C PRO A 616 -17.87 -15.93 -1.60
N LEU A 617 -18.89 -16.44 -0.89
CA LEU A 617 -18.73 -17.37 0.24
C LEU A 617 -18.14 -18.74 -0.11
N ARG A 618 -18.01 -19.08 -1.40
CA ARG A 618 -17.54 -20.41 -1.83
C ARG A 618 -16.14 -20.74 -1.30
N ILE A 619 -15.25 -19.75 -1.20
CA ILE A 619 -13.89 -19.96 -0.70
C ILE A 619 -13.90 -20.42 0.77
N SER A 620 -14.73 -19.79 1.61
CA SER A 620 -14.91 -20.19 3.01
C SER A 620 -15.65 -21.52 3.16
N CYS A 621 -16.55 -21.85 2.23
CA CYS A 621 -17.20 -23.16 2.19
C CYS A 621 -16.27 -24.32 1.80
N VAL A 622 -15.17 -24.02 1.09
CA VAL A 622 -14.11 -25.01 0.79
C VAL A 622 -13.17 -25.17 1.99
N PHE A 623 -12.78 -24.07 2.63
CA PHE A 623 -11.85 -24.04 3.77
C PHE A 623 -12.58 -23.78 5.09
N LYS A 624 -13.52 -24.66 5.45
CA LYS A 624 -14.45 -24.43 6.58
C LYS A 624 -13.70 -24.34 7.92
N GLU A 625 -12.74 -25.24 8.13
CA GLU A 625 -11.99 -25.33 9.38
C GLU A 625 -11.06 -24.13 9.56
N GLU A 626 -10.32 -23.76 8.52
CA GLU A 626 -9.45 -22.59 8.54
C GLU A 626 -10.25 -21.29 8.69
N THR A 627 -11.38 -21.17 8.00
CA THR A 627 -12.30 -20.01 8.14
C THR A 627 -12.75 -19.89 9.59
N CYS A 628 -13.26 -20.97 10.18
CA CYS A 628 -13.78 -20.94 11.54
C CYS A 628 -12.68 -20.75 12.60
N LYS A 629 -11.52 -21.40 12.46
CA LYS A 629 -10.37 -21.18 13.33
C LYS A 629 -9.99 -19.69 13.38
N ARG A 630 -9.93 -19.05 12.20
CA ARG A 630 -9.57 -17.64 12.08
C ARG A 630 -10.62 -16.72 12.71
N ILE A 631 -11.89 -16.85 12.32
CA ILE A 631 -12.98 -16.00 12.81
C ILE A 631 -13.15 -16.14 14.32
N VAL A 632 -13.19 -17.38 14.83
CA VAL A 632 -13.35 -17.64 16.28
C VAL A 632 -12.18 -17.08 17.08
N SER A 633 -10.94 -17.23 16.59
CA SER A 633 -9.76 -16.65 17.25
C SER A 633 -9.83 -15.13 17.34
N GLU A 634 -10.30 -14.47 16.28
CA GLU A 634 -10.41 -13.01 16.22
C GLU A 634 -11.52 -12.50 17.14
N VAL A 635 -12.69 -13.15 17.14
CA VAL A 635 -13.78 -12.85 18.08
C VAL A 635 -13.34 -13.06 19.53
N SER A 636 -12.60 -14.12 19.82
CA SER A 636 -12.02 -14.35 21.16
C SER A 636 -11.11 -13.20 21.59
N SER A 637 -10.26 -12.70 20.68
CA SER A 637 -9.42 -11.52 20.94
C SER A 637 -10.27 -10.27 21.21
N HIS A 638 -11.33 -10.04 20.42
CA HIS A 638 -12.28 -8.94 20.64
C HIS A 638 -12.97 -9.04 22.00
N CYS A 639 -13.32 -10.25 22.45
CA CYS A 639 -13.91 -10.48 23.78
C CYS A 639 -12.97 -10.05 24.91
N VAL A 640 -11.68 -10.37 24.81
CA VAL A 640 -10.66 -9.98 25.78
C VAL A 640 -10.46 -8.46 25.79
N ALA A 641 -10.28 -7.86 24.62
CA ALA A 641 -10.10 -6.41 24.49
C ALA A 641 -11.33 -5.64 25.02
N PHE A 642 -12.53 -6.08 24.66
CA PHE A 642 -13.78 -5.47 25.11
C PHE A 642 -13.94 -5.53 26.63
N LYS A 643 -13.65 -6.68 27.25
CA LYS A 643 -13.65 -6.81 28.73
C LYS A 643 -12.69 -5.81 29.36
N ASN A 644 -11.43 -5.82 28.91
CA ASN A 644 -10.39 -4.95 29.45
C ASN A 644 -10.76 -3.46 29.29
N ASN A 645 -11.34 -3.08 28.16
CA ASN A 645 -11.75 -1.70 27.93
C ASN A 645 -12.95 -1.29 28.79
N ILE A 646 -13.92 -2.18 29.05
CA ILE A 646 -15.00 -1.91 30.00
C ILE A 646 -14.44 -1.65 31.41
N GLU A 647 -13.55 -2.52 31.88
CA GLU A 647 -12.94 -2.41 33.21
C GLU A 647 -12.08 -1.15 33.33
N LYS A 648 -11.18 -0.91 32.36
CA LYS A 648 -10.26 0.24 32.35
C LYS A 648 -10.99 1.59 32.36
N HIS A 649 -12.10 1.69 31.61
CA HIS A 649 -12.88 2.92 31.51
C HIS A 649 -14.02 3.00 32.52
N ASP A 650 -14.14 2.02 33.42
CA ASP A 650 -15.17 1.95 34.47
C ASP A 650 -16.60 2.12 33.91
N ILE A 651 -16.86 1.48 32.75
CA ILE A 651 -18.05 1.73 31.92
C ILE A 651 -19.34 1.39 32.67
N VAL A 652 -19.36 0.28 33.42
CA VAL A 652 -20.55 -0.16 34.16
C VAL A 652 -20.94 0.89 35.21
N ASN A 653 -19.99 1.32 36.04
CA ASN A 653 -20.25 2.32 37.07
C ASN A 653 -20.64 3.68 36.47
N ARG A 654 -19.95 4.12 35.40
CA ARG A 654 -20.27 5.38 34.72
C ARG A 654 -21.62 5.37 34.02
N SER A 655 -22.09 4.21 33.57
CA SER A 655 -23.45 4.08 33.01
C SER A 655 -24.55 4.20 34.07
N GLU A 656 -24.27 3.84 35.33
CA GLU A 656 -25.22 3.89 36.43
C GLU A 656 -25.21 5.26 37.15
N ASN A 657 -24.01 5.77 37.43
CA ASN A 657 -23.77 6.94 38.27
C ASN A 657 -23.33 8.20 37.50
N GLY A 658 -23.15 8.11 36.18
CA GLY A 658 -22.79 9.23 35.33
C GLY A 658 -23.93 10.24 35.16
N ASN A 659 -23.60 11.44 34.68
CA ASN A 659 -24.64 12.38 34.27
C ASN A 659 -25.42 11.81 33.06
N LYS A 660 -26.63 12.32 32.83
CA LYS A 660 -27.56 11.79 31.82
C LYS A 660 -26.93 11.70 30.42
N THR A 661 -26.20 12.72 29.99
CA THR A 661 -25.53 12.77 28.68
C THR A 661 -24.43 11.72 28.54
N LEU A 662 -23.57 11.59 29.56
CA LEU A 662 -22.49 10.59 29.57
C LEU A 662 -23.04 9.16 29.58
N ALA A 663 -24.08 8.91 30.38
CA ALA A 663 -24.76 7.62 30.42
C ALA A 663 -25.37 7.27 29.05
N GLU A 664 -25.99 8.24 28.37
CA GLU A 664 -26.52 8.07 27.01
C GLU A 664 -25.42 7.75 25.99
N GLU A 665 -24.30 8.47 25.98
CA GLU A 665 -23.15 8.20 25.12
C GLU A 665 -22.58 6.79 25.34
N ILE A 666 -22.42 6.39 26.61
CA ILE A 666 -21.95 5.06 26.98
C ILE A 666 -22.91 3.98 26.48
N CYS A 667 -24.22 4.13 26.73
CA CYS A 667 -25.21 3.14 26.32
C CYS A 667 -25.26 2.99 24.80
N MET A 668 -25.19 4.09 24.06
CA MET A 668 -25.20 4.09 22.59
C MET A 668 -23.96 3.44 21.99
N LEU A 669 -22.79 3.63 22.60
CA LEU A 669 -21.54 3.09 22.08
C LEU A 669 -21.37 1.60 22.45
N TRP A 670 -21.60 1.23 23.70
CA TRP A 670 -21.15 -0.07 24.24
C TRP A 670 -22.19 -1.18 24.15
N VAL A 671 -23.49 -0.87 24.24
CA VAL A 671 -24.55 -1.89 24.21
C VAL A 671 -24.64 -2.64 22.86
N PRO A 672 -24.47 -2.00 21.69
CA PRO A 672 -24.44 -2.72 20.42
C PRO A 672 -23.34 -3.80 20.35
N TYR A 673 -22.18 -3.56 20.96
CA TYR A 673 -21.11 -4.57 21.06
C TYR A 673 -21.47 -5.68 22.04
N CYS A 674 -22.14 -5.34 23.15
CA CYS A 674 -22.69 -6.34 24.05
C CYS A 674 -23.69 -7.28 23.34
N ASP A 675 -24.53 -6.76 22.44
CA ASP A 675 -25.45 -7.58 21.65
C ASP A 675 -24.73 -8.54 20.69
N GLN A 676 -23.63 -8.10 20.08
CA GLN A 676 -22.88 -8.90 19.12
C GLN A 676 -22.01 -9.97 19.80
N LEU A 677 -21.38 -9.63 20.92
CA LEU A 677 -20.34 -10.43 21.55
C LEU A 677 -20.83 -11.32 22.68
N MET A 678 -21.91 -10.96 23.40
CA MET A 678 -22.34 -11.65 24.62
C MET A 678 -22.52 -13.16 24.47
N GLU A 679 -23.07 -13.64 23.36
CA GLU A 679 -23.29 -15.06 23.11
C GLU A 679 -22.10 -15.75 22.42
N ASN A 680 -21.11 -14.98 21.95
CA ASN A 680 -19.91 -15.47 21.26
C ASN A 680 -18.64 -15.46 22.13
N CYS A 681 -18.66 -14.81 23.29
CA CYS A 681 -17.55 -14.83 24.23
C CYS A 681 -17.68 -16.01 25.20
N ALA A 682 -16.63 -16.82 25.32
CA ALA A 682 -16.61 -17.93 26.28
C ALA A 682 -16.65 -17.44 27.74
N ASP A 683 -17.28 -18.22 28.62
CA ASP A 683 -17.39 -17.94 30.06
C ASP A 683 -16.07 -18.13 30.83
N GLU A 684 -15.00 -18.64 30.20
CA GLU A 684 -13.77 -19.10 30.86
C GLU A 684 -12.61 -18.08 30.89
N LEU A 685 -12.89 -16.77 30.85
CA LEU A 685 -11.91 -15.74 31.23
C LEU A 685 -11.83 -15.59 32.75
N LYS A 686 -11.37 -16.65 33.44
CA LYS A 686 -11.16 -16.70 34.89
C LYS A 686 -9.88 -15.96 35.28
N GLU A 687 -10.07 -14.70 35.68
CA GLU A 687 -9.62 -14.09 36.94
C GLU A 687 -10.07 -12.61 36.90
N GLY A 688 -10.75 -12.13 37.95
CA GLY A 688 -11.39 -10.81 37.98
C GLY A 688 -12.92 -10.82 37.84
N ASN A 689 -13.57 -9.76 38.31
CA ASN A 689 -14.99 -9.72 38.67
C ASN A 689 -15.94 -9.62 37.44
N GLY A 690 -16.10 -10.72 36.68
CA GLY A 690 -17.21 -10.94 35.75
C GLY A 690 -16.81 -11.40 34.34
N THR A 691 -17.61 -12.30 33.75
CA THR A 691 -17.54 -12.65 32.32
C THR A 691 -18.11 -11.51 31.46
N VAL A 692 -17.76 -11.43 30.18
CA VAL A 692 -18.35 -10.44 29.23
C VAL A 692 -19.89 -10.49 29.30
N LYS A 693 -20.45 -11.70 29.42
CA LYS A 693 -21.89 -11.93 29.59
C LYS A 693 -22.46 -11.24 30.82
N ARG A 694 -21.79 -11.34 31.98
CA ARG A 694 -22.21 -10.68 33.23
C ARG A 694 -22.15 -9.17 33.11
N VAL A 695 -21.01 -8.64 32.64
CA VAL A 695 -20.78 -7.20 32.49
C VAL A 695 -21.79 -6.58 31.53
N CYS A 696 -22.03 -7.23 30.39
CA CYS A 696 -23.03 -6.78 29.43
C CYS A 696 -24.47 -6.90 29.95
N SER A 697 -24.77 -7.91 30.77
CA SER A 697 -26.09 -8.01 31.41
C SER A 697 -26.32 -6.83 32.35
N GLN A 698 -25.32 -6.47 33.16
CA GLN A 698 -25.40 -5.30 34.04
C GLN A 698 -25.53 -4.00 33.24
N LEU A 699 -24.71 -3.83 32.20
CA LEU A 699 -24.78 -2.64 31.34
C LEU A 699 -26.14 -2.52 30.65
N LYS A 700 -26.72 -3.62 30.16
CA LYS A 700 -28.07 -3.62 29.59
C LYS A 700 -29.15 -3.23 30.61
N VAL A 701 -29.01 -3.65 31.87
CA VAL A 701 -29.93 -3.23 32.95
C VAL A 701 -29.81 -1.73 33.19
N ASN A 702 -28.58 -1.21 33.33
CA ASN A 702 -28.33 0.21 33.54
C ASN A 702 -28.85 1.06 32.37
N CYS A 703 -28.64 0.59 31.14
CA CYS A 703 -29.03 1.27 29.92
C CYS A 703 -30.50 1.03 29.52
N LYS A 704 -31.25 0.19 30.23
CA LYS A 704 -32.60 -0.22 29.82
C LYS A 704 -33.53 0.97 29.59
N SER A 705 -33.58 1.90 30.54
CA SER A 705 -34.44 3.08 30.43
C SER A 705 -34.06 3.98 29.24
N ILE A 706 -32.76 4.10 28.93
CA ILE A 706 -32.25 4.88 27.80
C ILE A 706 -32.58 4.18 26.49
N ILE A 707 -32.36 2.87 26.40
CA ILE A 707 -32.63 2.06 25.20
C ILE A 707 -34.14 2.00 24.92
N ASP A 708 -34.97 1.75 25.94
CA ASP A 708 -36.42 1.71 25.80
C ASP A 708 -36.96 3.07 25.34
N ARG A 709 -36.40 4.17 25.88
CA ARG A 709 -36.73 5.53 25.43
C ARG A 709 -36.29 5.77 23.99
N LEU A 710 -35.09 5.34 23.58
CA LEU A 710 -34.61 5.46 22.20
C LEU A 710 -35.44 4.62 21.22
N HIS A 711 -35.84 3.41 21.62
CA HIS A 711 -36.77 2.60 20.83
C HIS A 711 -38.14 3.25 20.71
N LEU A 712 -38.63 3.88 21.78
CA LEU A 712 -39.87 4.65 21.75
C LEU A 712 -39.72 5.89 20.85
N GLU A 713 -38.61 6.63 20.96
CA GLU A 713 -38.29 7.77 20.09
C GLU A 713 -38.22 7.32 18.62
N ASP A 714 -37.57 6.20 18.29
CA ASP A 714 -37.47 5.67 16.92
C ASP A 714 -38.82 5.11 16.41
N SER A 715 -39.63 4.51 17.30
CA SER A 715 -41.01 4.09 16.99
C SER A 715 -41.90 5.30 16.74
N LEU A 716 -41.77 6.36 17.53
CA LEU A 716 -42.46 7.65 17.32
C LEU A 716 -42.00 8.32 16.03
N ILE A 717 -40.73 8.20 15.63
CA ILE A 717 -40.26 8.66 14.30
C ILE A 717 -41.01 7.93 13.17
N HIS A 718 -41.32 6.65 13.35
CA HIS A 718 -42.10 5.88 12.40
C HIS A 718 -43.60 6.21 12.46
N GLU A 719 -44.18 6.41 13.64
CA GLU A 719 -45.61 6.69 13.81
C GLU A 719 -45.99 8.13 13.41
N LEU A 720 -45.11 9.10 13.70
CA LEU A 720 -45.25 10.50 13.33
C LEU A 720 -44.68 10.80 11.93
N GLU A 721 -44.45 9.75 11.14
CA GLU A 721 -43.94 9.83 9.77
C GLU A 721 -44.77 10.81 8.92
N GLY A 722 -44.10 11.83 8.38
CA GLY A 722 -44.74 12.92 7.62
C GLY A 722 -45.23 14.11 8.46
N SER A 723 -45.12 14.05 9.79
CA SER A 723 -45.45 15.16 10.71
C SER A 723 -44.24 15.68 11.50
N LEU A 724 -43.01 15.24 11.16
CA LEU A 724 -41.75 15.63 11.80
C LEU A 724 -40.95 16.67 11.00
N SER A 725 -41.62 17.40 10.11
CA SER A 725 -41.02 18.48 9.31
C SER A 725 -40.80 19.77 10.11
N THR A 726 -41.67 20.04 11.07
CA THR A 726 -41.58 21.19 11.98
C THR A 726 -41.97 20.78 13.40
N GLU A 727 -41.47 21.51 14.40
CA GLU A 727 -41.83 21.28 15.82
C GLU A 727 -43.35 21.39 16.02
N GLU A 728 -44.01 22.34 15.34
CA GLU A 728 -45.46 22.57 15.45
C GLU A 728 -46.31 21.44 14.86
N GLU A 729 -45.87 20.84 13.74
CA GLU A 729 -46.55 19.67 13.15
C GLU A 729 -46.36 18.43 14.00
N CYS A 730 -45.17 18.27 14.60
CA CYS A 730 -44.86 17.19 15.53
C CYS A 730 -45.76 17.27 16.77
N GLU A 731 -45.88 18.46 17.36
CA GLU A 731 -46.73 18.69 18.53
C GLU A 731 -48.21 18.41 18.23
N LYS A 732 -48.71 18.86 17.07
CA LYS A 732 -50.08 18.59 16.61
C LYS A 732 -50.35 17.10 16.37
N ALA A 733 -49.35 16.36 15.89
CA ALA A 733 -49.47 14.93 15.66
C ALA A 733 -49.42 14.15 16.99
N LEU A 734 -48.46 14.44 17.87
CA LEU A 734 -48.35 13.84 19.21
C LEU A 734 -49.58 14.11 20.08
N GLY A 735 -50.14 15.32 19.99
CA GLY A 735 -51.37 15.70 20.68
C GLY A 735 -52.61 14.89 20.29
N LYS A 736 -52.59 14.15 19.17
CA LYS A 736 -53.65 13.19 18.79
C LYS A 736 -53.46 11.79 19.38
N TYR A 737 -52.25 11.45 19.83
CA TYR A 737 -51.90 10.12 20.35
C TYR A 737 -51.95 10.04 21.88
N TYR A 738 -51.63 11.14 22.57
CA TYR A 738 -51.62 11.18 24.04
C TYR A 738 -52.73 12.08 24.58
N GLU A 739 -53.87 11.49 24.95
CA GLU A 739 -54.80 12.15 25.87
C GLU A 739 -54.28 11.98 27.30
N SER A 740 -53.76 13.09 27.88
CA SER A 740 -53.73 13.43 29.31
C SER A 740 -52.49 13.26 30.23
N ASP A 741 -51.31 12.74 29.81
CA ASP A 741 -50.18 12.56 30.78
C ASP A 741 -48.81 13.20 30.44
N LEU A 742 -48.65 13.92 29.32
CA LEU A 742 -47.41 14.66 29.02
C LEU A 742 -47.57 16.17 29.26
N THR A 743 -46.66 16.78 30.04
CA THR A 743 -46.65 18.24 30.23
C THR A 743 -46.30 18.93 28.91
N LYS A 744 -46.84 20.14 28.70
CA LYS A 744 -46.64 20.90 27.45
C LYS A 744 -45.15 21.14 27.15
N ASP A 745 -44.36 21.46 28.18
CA ASP A 745 -42.90 21.65 28.06
C ASP A 745 -42.15 20.36 27.66
N SER A 746 -42.56 19.20 28.18
CA SER A 746 -41.99 17.89 27.81
C SER A 746 -42.27 17.51 26.35
N THR A 747 -43.40 17.95 25.80
CA THR A 747 -43.82 17.63 24.43
C THR A 747 -43.03 18.46 23.42
N THR A 748 -42.85 19.75 23.70
CA THR A 748 -42.04 20.66 22.87
C THR A 748 -40.57 20.22 22.82
N GLU A 749 -39.98 19.86 23.96
CA GLU A 749 -38.58 19.43 24.01
C GLU A 749 -38.35 18.07 23.29
N LEU A 750 -39.30 17.13 23.43
CA LEU A 750 -39.31 15.87 22.68
C LEU A 750 -39.44 16.11 21.17
N CYS A 751 -40.40 16.94 20.75
CA CYS A 751 -40.60 17.25 19.32
C CYS A 751 -39.39 17.94 18.70
N LYS A 752 -38.79 18.90 19.41
CA LYS A 752 -37.55 19.54 19.00
C LYS A 752 -36.43 18.53 18.76
N LYS A 753 -36.24 17.60 19.69
CA LYS A 753 -35.24 16.53 19.58
C LYS A 753 -35.54 15.58 18.40
N LEU A 754 -36.78 15.13 18.23
CA LEU A 754 -37.18 14.21 17.16
C LEU A 754 -37.05 14.86 15.78
N VAL A 755 -37.48 16.12 15.63
CA VAL A 755 -37.35 16.89 14.37
C VAL A 755 -35.87 17.11 14.02
N GLU A 756 -35.03 17.42 15.01
CA GLU A 756 -33.59 17.59 14.78
C GLU A 756 -32.89 16.26 14.44
N GLU A 757 -33.27 15.15 15.09
CA GLU A 757 -32.74 13.82 14.78
C GLU A 757 -33.15 13.35 13.38
N VAL A 758 -34.42 13.52 12.99
CA VAL A 758 -34.88 13.23 11.62
C VAL A 758 -34.17 14.12 10.61
N ARG A 759 -33.98 15.41 10.90
CA ARG A 759 -33.22 16.33 10.04
C ARG A 759 -31.78 15.86 9.84
N ASN A 760 -31.10 15.41 10.90
CA ASN A 760 -29.74 14.88 10.83
C ASN A 760 -29.67 13.54 10.09
N LYS A 761 -30.59 12.60 10.36
CA LYS A 761 -30.71 11.33 9.62
C LYS A 761 -30.98 11.59 8.14
N CYS A 762 -31.86 12.53 7.80
CA CYS A 762 -32.15 12.93 6.43
C CYS A 762 -30.95 13.59 5.73
N PHE A 763 -30.19 14.43 6.45
CA PHE A 763 -28.97 15.04 5.91
C PHE A 763 -27.89 13.98 5.65
N ALA A 764 -27.69 13.04 6.57
CA ALA A 764 -26.76 11.92 6.40
C ALA A 764 -27.17 11.00 5.24
N LEU A 765 -28.47 10.64 5.14
CA LEU A 765 -29.03 9.87 4.03
C LEU A 765 -28.84 10.60 2.70
N LYS A 766 -29.12 11.91 2.65
CA LYS A 766 -28.90 12.74 1.45
C LYS A 766 -27.45 12.72 1.01
N ASN A 767 -26.50 12.94 1.92
CA ASN A 767 -25.07 12.88 1.60
C ASN A 767 -24.64 11.48 1.13
N GLY A 768 -25.18 10.42 1.75
CA GLY A 768 -24.96 9.04 1.34
C GLY A 768 -25.48 8.77 -0.07
N LEU A 769 -26.70 9.20 -0.38
CA LEU A 769 -27.32 9.09 -1.69
C LEU A 769 -26.58 9.91 -2.75
N GLU A 770 -26.13 11.13 -2.44
CA GLU A 770 -25.33 11.95 -3.36
C GLU A 770 -23.98 11.31 -3.69
N LYS A 771 -23.37 10.62 -2.72
CA LYS A 771 -22.15 9.84 -2.96
C LYS A 771 -22.45 8.63 -3.86
N SER A 772 -23.49 7.88 -3.53
CA SER A 772 -23.94 6.73 -4.33
C SER A 772 -24.33 7.12 -5.76
N GLU A 773 -24.94 8.30 -5.95
CA GLU A 773 -25.27 8.88 -7.26
C GLU A 773 -24.00 9.06 -8.10
N LYS A 774 -22.96 9.71 -7.54
CA LYS A 774 -21.67 9.92 -8.24
C LYS A 774 -20.98 8.61 -8.60
N ASP A 775 -21.00 7.64 -7.68
CA ASP A 775 -20.42 6.32 -7.93
C ASP A 775 -21.18 5.58 -9.04
N LEU A 776 -22.51 5.66 -9.03
CA LEU A 776 -23.36 5.07 -10.06
C LEU A 776 -23.14 5.72 -11.43
N GLU A 777 -23.00 7.04 -11.49
CA GLU A 777 -22.69 7.79 -12.71
C GLU A 777 -21.33 7.35 -13.29
N LYS A 778 -20.31 7.21 -12.44
CA LYS A 778 -18.99 6.69 -12.83
C LYS A 778 -19.10 5.27 -13.39
N LYS A 779 -19.81 4.37 -12.70
CA LYS A 779 -20.01 2.98 -13.16
C LYS A 779 -20.78 2.92 -14.48
N LYS A 780 -21.82 3.74 -14.64
CA LYS A 780 -22.58 3.85 -15.88
C LYS A 780 -21.69 4.30 -17.04
N SER A 781 -20.87 5.32 -16.83
CA SER A 781 -19.92 5.79 -17.86
C SER A 781 -18.92 4.71 -18.29
N ARG A 782 -18.49 3.84 -17.36
CA ARG A 782 -17.63 2.69 -17.67
C ARG A 782 -18.37 1.64 -18.49
N PHE A 783 -19.58 1.29 -18.08
CA PHE A 783 -20.41 0.36 -18.82
C PHE A 783 -20.65 0.84 -20.26
N GLU A 784 -21.01 2.11 -20.48
CA GLU A 784 -21.24 2.62 -21.83
C GLU A 784 -19.99 2.53 -22.73
N LYS A 785 -18.80 2.79 -22.17
CA LYS A 785 -17.54 2.60 -22.91
C LYS A 785 -17.31 1.14 -23.30
N VAL A 786 -17.45 0.23 -22.34
CA VAL A 786 -17.26 -1.21 -22.58
C VAL A 786 -18.35 -1.77 -23.50
N LYS A 787 -19.57 -1.22 -23.44
CA LYS A 787 -20.67 -1.53 -24.36
C LYS A 787 -20.31 -1.12 -25.79
N GLN A 788 -19.78 0.08 -26.00
CA GLN A 788 -19.30 0.52 -27.33
C GLN A 788 -18.17 -0.37 -27.85
N GLU A 789 -17.18 -0.68 -27.02
CA GLU A 789 -16.09 -1.60 -27.37
C GLU A 789 -16.60 -3.00 -27.75
N ALA A 790 -17.60 -3.51 -27.02
CA ALA A 790 -18.27 -4.76 -27.33
C ALA A 790 -19.01 -4.69 -28.66
N GLU A 791 -19.76 -3.62 -28.94
CA GLU A 791 -20.46 -3.41 -30.21
C GLU A 791 -19.50 -3.32 -31.40
N GLU A 792 -18.37 -2.64 -31.25
CA GLU A 792 -17.31 -2.54 -32.26
C GLU A 792 -16.66 -3.90 -32.50
N SER A 793 -16.28 -4.61 -31.44
CA SER A 793 -15.68 -5.95 -31.54
C SER A 793 -16.65 -6.95 -32.18
N ILE A 794 -17.94 -6.87 -31.87
CA ILE A 794 -18.98 -7.68 -32.52
C ILE A 794 -19.09 -7.35 -34.01
N LYS A 795 -19.01 -6.06 -34.40
CA LYS A 795 -19.03 -5.65 -35.83
C LYS A 795 -17.79 -6.16 -36.57
N GLU A 796 -16.62 -6.08 -35.94
CA GLU A 796 -15.36 -6.59 -36.49
C GLU A 796 -15.41 -8.11 -36.66
N ALA A 797 -15.83 -8.85 -35.63
CA ALA A 797 -16.02 -10.30 -35.71
C ALA A 797 -17.02 -10.69 -36.81
N LYS A 798 -18.14 -9.95 -36.95
CA LYS A 798 -19.11 -10.13 -38.05
C LYS A 798 -18.48 -9.89 -39.44
N SER A 799 -17.60 -8.89 -39.57
CA SER A 799 -16.87 -8.60 -40.81
C SER A 799 -15.91 -9.74 -41.18
N VAL A 800 -15.16 -10.27 -40.21
CA VAL A 800 -14.27 -11.43 -40.39
C VAL A 800 -15.08 -12.67 -40.79
N LEU A 801 -16.18 -12.97 -40.08
CA LEU A 801 -17.09 -14.06 -40.41
C LEU A 801 -17.69 -13.97 -41.82
N SER A 802 -17.93 -12.75 -42.31
CA SER A 802 -18.44 -12.55 -43.68
C SER A 802 -17.41 -12.84 -44.78
N LYS A 803 -16.11 -12.72 -44.47
CA LYS A 803 -14.99 -12.97 -45.40
C LYS A 803 -14.57 -14.45 -45.46
N VAL A 804 -14.83 -15.22 -44.40
CA VAL A 804 -14.46 -16.65 -44.28
C VAL A 804 -15.47 -17.59 -44.99
N LYS A 805 -16.49 -17.06 -45.68
CA LYS A 805 -17.49 -17.86 -46.41
C LYS A 805 -16.98 -18.53 -47.70
N GLY A 806 -15.70 -18.42 -48.02
CA GLY A 806 -15.06 -19.15 -49.12
C GLY A 806 -13.81 -19.87 -48.60
N GLU A 807 -13.77 -21.19 -48.86
CA GLU A 807 -12.64 -22.10 -48.71
C GLU A 807 -12.45 -22.76 -47.32
N GLY A 808 -12.38 -24.09 -47.34
CA GLY A 808 -12.35 -24.96 -46.17
C GLY A 808 -11.02 -24.90 -45.41
N GLN A 809 -10.93 -23.94 -44.49
CA GLN A 809 -9.95 -23.95 -43.41
C GLN A 809 -10.59 -24.39 -42.09
N ASP A 810 -9.85 -25.20 -41.32
CA ASP A 810 -10.15 -25.59 -39.95
C ASP A 810 -10.44 -24.33 -39.12
N ALA A 811 -11.68 -24.18 -38.66
CA ALA A 811 -12.12 -22.97 -37.97
C ALA A 811 -11.56 -22.93 -36.54
N SER A 812 -10.37 -22.34 -36.38
CA SER A 812 -9.94 -21.78 -35.10
C SER A 812 -10.80 -20.55 -34.79
N VAL A 813 -11.12 -20.34 -33.50
CA VAL A 813 -11.76 -19.10 -33.06
C VAL A 813 -10.84 -17.95 -33.47
N SER A 814 -11.33 -17.06 -34.33
CA SER A 814 -10.54 -15.92 -34.75
C SER A 814 -10.27 -15.00 -33.57
N GLU A 815 -9.13 -14.30 -33.59
CA GLU A 815 -8.79 -13.34 -32.55
C GLU A 815 -9.89 -12.27 -32.38
N ALA A 816 -10.57 -11.90 -33.47
CA ALA A 816 -11.71 -10.98 -33.46
C ALA A 816 -12.94 -11.55 -32.72
N GLU A 817 -13.24 -12.84 -32.89
CA GLU A 817 -14.34 -13.50 -32.16
C GLU A 817 -14.03 -13.65 -30.67
N ALA A 818 -12.78 -13.97 -30.31
CA ALA A 818 -12.35 -14.04 -28.92
C ALA A 818 -12.44 -12.67 -28.24
N LYS A 819 -12.02 -11.59 -28.93
CA LYS A 819 -12.15 -10.21 -28.46
C LYS A 819 -13.62 -9.80 -28.30
N ALA A 820 -14.48 -10.13 -29.27
CA ALA A 820 -15.91 -9.85 -29.18
C ALA A 820 -16.57 -10.56 -28.00
N PHE A 821 -16.20 -11.82 -27.75
CA PHE A 821 -16.71 -12.58 -26.61
C PHE A 821 -16.26 -11.98 -25.27
N ASP A 822 -14.96 -11.67 -25.12
CA ASP A 822 -14.41 -11.06 -23.91
C ASP A 822 -15.03 -9.69 -23.61
N ALA A 823 -15.12 -8.82 -24.62
CA ALA A 823 -15.76 -7.51 -24.50
C ALA A 823 -17.24 -7.62 -24.11
N THR A 824 -17.98 -8.56 -24.71
CA THR A 824 -19.39 -8.81 -24.39
C THR A 824 -19.58 -9.33 -22.95
N ALA A 825 -18.72 -10.24 -22.50
CA ALA A 825 -18.76 -10.77 -21.14
C ALA A 825 -18.46 -9.68 -20.10
N LYS A 826 -17.49 -8.81 -20.39
CA LYS A 826 -17.16 -7.62 -19.57
C LYS A 826 -18.35 -6.64 -19.51
N ALA A 827 -18.98 -6.34 -20.64
CA ALA A 827 -20.15 -5.47 -20.71
C ALA A 827 -21.32 -6.04 -19.89
N LEU A 828 -21.61 -7.34 -20.03
CA LEU A 828 -22.70 -8.01 -19.30
C LEU A 828 -22.48 -7.98 -17.78
N LYS A 829 -21.24 -8.25 -17.34
CA LYS A 829 -20.91 -8.19 -15.91
C LYS A 829 -21.12 -6.79 -15.33
N LEU A 830 -20.64 -5.75 -16.01
CA LEU A 830 -20.82 -4.36 -15.57
C LEU A 830 -22.30 -3.96 -15.56
N TYR A 831 -23.08 -4.45 -16.53
CA TYR A 831 -24.53 -4.24 -16.57
C TYR A 831 -25.24 -4.88 -15.36
N LEU A 832 -24.90 -6.13 -15.02
CA LEU A 832 -25.48 -6.82 -13.86
C LEU A 832 -25.11 -6.13 -12.55
N GLU A 833 -23.86 -5.69 -12.42
CA GLU A 833 -23.40 -4.93 -11.25
C GLU A 833 -24.15 -3.59 -11.12
N LEU A 834 -24.38 -2.87 -12.22
CA LEU A 834 -25.20 -1.66 -12.24
C LEU A 834 -26.64 -1.93 -11.81
N LYS A 835 -27.25 -3.02 -12.31
CA LYS A 835 -28.60 -3.45 -11.92
C LYS A 835 -28.69 -3.79 -10.43
N GLU A 836 -27.70 -4.48 -9.89
CA GLU A 836 -27.64 -4.84 -8.47
C GLU A 836 -27.47 -3.61 -7.58
N ASN A 837 -26.57 -2.69 -7.94
CA ASN A 837 -26.40 -1.41 -7.23
C ASN A 837 -27.69 -0.58 -7.27
N CYS A 838 -28.36 -0.50 -8.42
CA CYS A 838 -29.66 0.15 -8.55
C CYS A 838 -30.73 -0.49 -7.67
N LYS A 839 -30.76 -1.83 -7.58
CA LYS A 839 -31.69 -2.56 -6.70
C LYS A 839 -31.38 -2.32 -5.22
N GLY A 840 -30.11 -2.22 -4.85
CA GLY A 840 -29.65 -1.92 -3.48
C GLY A 840 -30.02 -0.52 -3.00
N LEU A 841 -30.12 0.46 -3.90
CA LEU A 841 -30.50 1.85 -3.57
C LEU A 841 -32.02 2.08 -3.54
N GLN A 842 -32.81 1.12 -4.03
CA GLN A 842 -34.27 1.24 -4.10
C GLN A 842 -34.93 1.35 -2.71
N PRO A 843 -34.52 0.59 -1.68
CA PRO A 843 -35.01 0.79 -0.31
C PRO A 843 -34.63 2.17 0.25
N ASP A 844 -33.41 2.65 0.00
CA ASP A 844 -32.95 3.96 0.51
C ASP A 844 -33.76 5.12 -0.10
N CYS A 845 -34.13 5.00 -1.38
CA CYS A 845 -35.00 5.97 -2.05
C CYS A 845 -36.49 5.83 -1.70
N SER A 846 -36.89 4.74 -1.04
CA SER A 846 -38.25 4.59 -0.50
C SER A 846 -38.50 5.48 0.74
N PHE A 847 -37.44 6.00 1.38
CA PHE A 847 -37.51 6.96 2.49
C PHE A 847 -37.76 8.42 2.06
N THR A 848 -37.98 8.68 0.78
CA THR A 848 -38.24 10.04 0.23
C THR A 848 -39.47 10.73 0.83
N LYS A 849 -40.41 9.98 1.41
CA LYS A 849 -41.54 10.54 2.19
C LYS A 849 -41.12 11.11 3.55
N LYS A 850 -40.08 10.56 4.19
CA LYS A 850 -39.51 11.05 5.47
C LYS A 850 -38.50 12.18 5.26
N CYS A 851 -37.81 12.19 4.12
CA CYS A 851 -36.75 13.14 3.80
C CYS A 851 -37.02 13.86 2.47
N PRO A 852 -37.80 14.96 2.46
CA PRO A 852 -38.14 15.68 1.23
C PRO A 852 -36.89 16.16 0.46
N ASP A 853 -35.83 16.51 1.17
CA ASP A 853 -34.57 17.00 0.61
C ASP A 853 -33.77 15.93 -0.17
N SER A 854 -34.04 14.64 0.04
CA SER A 854 -33.40 13.55 -0.72
C SER A 854 -34.17 13.20 -2.00
N LYS A 855 -35.41 13.69 -2.16
CA LYS A 855 -36.27 13.41 -3.32
C LYS A 855 -35.59 13.73 -4.65
N ALA A 856 -34.97 14.91 -4.75
CA ALA A 856 -34.28 15.31 -5.98
C ALA A 856 -33.07 14.41 -6.33
N VAL A 857 -32.35 13.90 -5.33
CA VAL A 857 -31.21 12.98 -5.52
C VAL A 857 -31.74 11.62 -5.98
N CYS A 858 -32.80 11.11 -5.35
CA CYS A 858 -33.43 9.85 -5.71
C CYS A 858 -34.05 9.87 -7.11
N GLU A 859 -34.69 10.97 -7.53
CA GLU A 859 -35.19 11.12 -8.90
C GLU A 859 -34.05 11.04 -9.94
N ARG A 860 -32.87 11.57 -9.62
CA ARG A 860 -31.69 11.46 -10.49
C ARG A 860 -31.11 10.04 -10.51
N ILE A 861 -31.01 9.39 -9.35
CA ILE A 861 -30.60 7.97 -9.25
C ILE A 861 -31.57 7.07 -10.06
N GLU A 862 -32.88 7.26 -9.90
CA GLU A 862 -33.88 6.53 -10.68
C GLU A 862 -33.71 6.74 -12.18
N LYS A 863 -33.47 7.99 -12.60
CA LYS A 863 -33.21 8.32 -14.01
C LYS A 863 -31.93 7.64 -14.51
N LEU A 864 -30.86 7.63 -13.71
CA LEU A 864 -29.61 6.94 -14.04
C LEU A 864 -29.86 5.44 -14.25
N CYS A 865 -30.58 4.80 -13.32
CA CYS A 865 -30.92 3.38 -13.32
C CYS A 865 -31.86 2.98 -14.46
N LYS A 866 -32.87 3.80 -14.76
CA LYS A 866 -33.81 3.59 -15.88
C LYS A 866 -33.11 3.75 -17.24
N GLY A 867 -32.12 4.64 -17.32
CA GLY A 867 -31.37 4.88 -18.56
C GLY A 867 -30.20 3.93 -18.80
N VAL A 868 -30.12 2.77 -18.13
CA VAL A 868 -29.10 1.73 -18.42
C VAL A 868 -29.71 0.75 -19.41
N GLU A 869 -29.35 0.90 -20.69
CA GLU A 869 -29.84 0.02 -21.75
C GLU A 869 -28.91 -1.18 -21.94
N PRO A 870 -29.43 -2.42 -22.00
CA PRO A 870 -28.63 -3.60 -22.24
C PRO A 870 -27.93 -3.53 -23.61
N LEU A 871 -26.89 -4.36 -23.79
CA LEU A 871 -26.25 -4.56 -25.09
C LEU A 871 -27.22 -5.29 -26.02
N GLU A 872 -27.66 -4.64 -27.11
CA GLU A 872 -28.52 -5.27 -28.12
C GLU A 872 -27.68 -6.09 -29.11
N VAL A 873 -27.73 -7.42 -28.99
CA VAL A 873 -27.08 -8.31 -29.96
C VAL A 873 -28.14 -8.92 -30.88
N LYS A 874 -28.33 -8.32 -32.06
CA LYS A 874 -29.19 -8.90 -33.11
C LYS A 874 -28.48 -10.09 -33.77
N TYR A 875 -29.06 -11.28 -33.59
CA TYR A 875 -28.69 -12.51 -34.30
C TYR A 875 -29.63 -12.76 -35.47
N HIS A 876 -29.08 -12.98 -36.66
CA HIS A 876 -29.83 -13.58 -37.77
C HIS A 876 -29.66 -15.10 -37.68
N TYR A 877 -30.73 -15.81 -37.32
CA TYR A 877 -30.69 -17.26 -37.19
C TYR A 877 -31.80 -17.92 -38.01
N GLY A 878 -31.39 -18.67 -39.04
CA GLY A 878 -32.24 -19.63 -39.74
C GLY A 878 -32.16 -21.02 -39.08
N GLU A 879 -33.35 -21.56 -38.80
CA GLU A 879 -33.74 -22.96 -38.48
C GLU A 879 -33.43 -23.59 -37.10
N LYS A 880 -34.53 -24.05 -36.47
CA LYS A 880 -34.70 -24.84 -35.23
C LYS A 880 -34.10 -26.26 -35.34
N VAL A 881 -33.51 -26.77 -34.26
CA VAL A 881 -33.42 -28.21 -33.97
C VAL A 881 -33.62 -28.43 -32.46
N THR A 882 -34.51 -29.34 -32.10
CA THR A 882 -34.84 -29.81 -30.74
C THR A 882 -34.44 -31.28 -30.61
N GLU A 883 -33.69 -31.66 -29.57
CA GLU A 883 -33.62 -33.06 -29.10
C GLU A 883 -33.19 -33.12 -27.61
N GLN A 884 -33.91 -33.92 -26.80
CA GLN A 884 -33.72 -34.15 -25.35
C GLN A 884 -33.01 -35.49 -25.11
N CYS A 885 -32.15 -35.57 -24.07
CA CYS A 885 -31.47 -36.79 -23.64
C CYS A 885 -31.92 -37.17 -22.21
N THR A 886 -32.36 -38.41 -21.99
CA THR A 886 -33.27 -38.73 -20.85
C THR A 886 -32.69 -39.50 -19.66
N GLN A 887 -31.44 -39.99 -19.61
CA GLN A 887 -30.89 -40.54 -18.34
C GLN A 887 -29.37 -40.82 -18.33
N VAL A 888 -28.72 -40.64 -17.18
CA VAL A 888 -27.33 -41.08 -16.88
C VAL A 888 -27.34 -41.91 -15.58
N ARG A 889 -26.66 -43.07 -15.57
CA ARG A 889 -26.32 -43.85 -14.36
C ARG A 889 -24.80 -43.94 -14.20
N THR A 890 -24.29 -43.80 -12.99
CA THR A 890 -22.86 -43.91 -12.63
C THR A 890 -22.63 -45.06 -11.65
N THR A 891 -21.52 -45.78 -11.79
CA THR A 891 -21.04 -46.80 -10.83
C THR A 891 -19.63 -46.45 -10.37
N ASP A 892 -19.39 -46.47 -9.06
CA ASP A 892 -18.12 -46.04 -8.43
C ASP A 892 -17.15 -47.22 -8.23
N THR A 893 -15.84 -46.98 -8.38
CA THR A 893 -14.78 -47.91 -7.94
C THR A 893 -13.67 -47.16 -7.20
N TRP A 894 -13.19 -47.74 -6.10
CA TRP A 894 -12.17 -47.17 -5.21
C TRP A 894 -10.84 -47.92 -5.36
N VAL A 895 -9.72 -47.21 -5.30
CA VAL A 895 -8.38 -47.82 -5.21
C VAL A 895 -7.63 -47.14 -4.07
N THR A 896 -7.07 -47.95 -3.17
CA THR A 896 -6.27 -47.50 -2.02
C THR A 896 -4.79 -47.81 -2.28
N SER A 897 -3.89 -46.89 -1.97
CA SER A 897 -2.44 -47.13 -2.01
C SER A 897 -1.81 -46.59 -0.73
N THR A 898 -0.96 -47.41 -0.12
CA THR A 898 -0.28 -47.12 1.16
C THR A 898 1.22 -46.98 0.90
N SER A 899 1.84 -45.92 1.40
CA SER A 899 3.30 -45.72 1.39
C SER A 899 3.81 -45.56 2.82
N LEU A 900 4.94 -46.19 3.15
CA LEU A 900 5.61 -46.08 4.45
C LEU A 900 6.86 -45.20 4.32
N HIS A 901 7.02 -44.22 5.21
CA HIS A 901 8.26 -43.46 5.36
C HIS A 901 8.74 -43.54 6.81
N THR A 902 10.04 -43.82 6.99
CA THR A 902 10.71 -43.89 8.29
C THR A 902 11.80 -42.84 8.33
N THR A 903 11.77 -41.95 9.31
CA THR A 903 12.81 -40.92 9.50
C THR A 903 13.41 -41.04 10.90
N THR A 904 14.73 -41.11 10.98
CA THR A 904 15.49 -41.24 12.24
C THR A 904 16.07 -39.88 12.62
N MET A 905 15.75 -39.37 13.82
CA MET A 905 16.49 -38.26 14.43
C MET A 905 17.29 -38.77 15.64
N THR A 906 18.52 -38.30 15.77
CA THR A 906 19.42 -38.65 16.88
C THR A 906 18.99 -37.91 18.15
N THR A 907 18.88 -38.67 19.24
CA THR A 907 18.34 -38.41 20.60
C THR A 907 16.84 -38.77 20.77
N THR A 908 16.61 -39.81 21.58
CA THR A 908 15.43 -40.71 21.76
C THR A 908 14.09 -40.08 22.21
N PRO A 909 12.91 -40.78 22.11
CA PRO A 909 12.61 -42.09 21.50
C PRO A 909 11.77 -42.02 20.20
N THR A 910 11.82 -43.09 19.41
CA THR A 910 11.23 -43.25 18.07
C THR A 910 9.70 -43.14 18.03
N VAL A 911 9.16 -42.24 17.20
CA VAL A 911 7.73 -42.18 16.86
C VAL A 911 7.54 -42.60 15.40
N THR A 912 6.89 -43.74 15.17
CA THR A 912 6.50 -44.21 13.82
C THR A 912 5.15 -43.58 13.46
N SER A 913 5.15 -42.61 12.55
CA SER A 913 3.91 -42.02 12.02
C SER A 913 3.49 -42.72 10.72
N THR A 914 2.32 -43.34 10.70
CA THR A 914 1.71 -43.91 9.49
C THR A 914 0.80 -42.87 8.86
N LEU A 915 1.12 -42.37 7.67
CA LEU A 915 0.35 -41.33 6.99
C LEU A 915 -0.49 -41.96 5.86
N THR A 916 -1.80 -42.10 6.08
CA THR A 916 -2.73 -42.61 5.07
C THR A 916 -3.23 -41.45 4.20
N LEU A 917 -2.76 -41.37 2.95
CA LEU A 917 -3.22 -40.39 1.96
C LEU A 917 -4.41 -40.96 1.18
N THR A 918 -5.61 -40.41 1.38
CA THR A 918 -6.76 -40.69 0.51
C THR A 918 -6.77 -39.67 -0.64
N THR A 919 -6.58 -40.12 -1.89
CA THR A 919 -6.60 -39.25 -3.09
C THR A 919 -7.91 -39.38 -3.88
N ILE A 920 -8.11 -38.37 -4.75
CA ILE A 920 -9.35 -37.90 -5.39
C ILE A 920 -9.98 -38.90 -6.39
N ARG A 921 -11.32 -38.84 -6.48
CA ARG A 921 -12.17 -39.51 -7.49
C ARG A 921 -11.66 -39.33 -8.92
N LYS A 922 -11.36 -40.43 -9.62
CA LYS A 922 -11.21 -40.43 -11.09
C LYS A 922 -12.54 -40.85 -11.73
N CYS A 923 -13.22 -39.92 -12.40
CA CYS A 923 -14.31 -40.26 -13.33
C CYS A 923 -13.70 -40.62 -14.69
N LYS A 924 -14.07 -41.77 -15.25
CA LYS A 924 -13.74 -42.15 -16.63
C LYS A 924 -15.05 -42.03 -17.44
N PRO A 925 -15.12 -41.19 -18.49
CA PRO A 925 -16.31 -41.17 -19.34
C PRO A 925 -16.31 -42.44 -20.21
N THR A 926 -17.42 -43.18 -20.20
CA THR A 926 -17.66 -44.29 -21.13
C THR A 926 -18.44 -43.77 -22.35
N LYS A 927 -18.07 -44.20 -23.56
CA LYS A 927 -18.77 -43.86 -24.81
C LYS A 927 -20.24 -44.31 -24.77
N CYS A 928 -21.12 -43.54 -25.40
CA CYS A 928 -22.44 -44.01 -25.80
C CYS A 928 -22.27 -45.17 -26.78
N THR A 929 -22.80 -46.35 -26.45
CA THR A 929 -22.92 -47.48 -27.39
C THR A 929 -24.38 -47.68 -27.74
N THR A 930 -24.72 -47.48 -29.01
CA THR A 930 -25.94 -48.03 -29.63
C THR A 930 -25.75 -49.53 -29.77
N GLY A 931 -26.46 -50.31 -28.97
CA GLY A 931 -26.43 -51.78 -29.07
C GLY A 931 -27.18 -52.27 -30.30
N SER A 932 -26.44 -52.82 -31.27
CA SER A 932 -26.86 -53.98 -32.04
C SER A 932 -25.77 -55.05 -31.88
N SER A 933 -26.17 -56.25 -31.49
CA SER A 933 -25.35 -57.39 -31.09
C SER A 933 -24.51 -58.00 -32.24
N LYS A 934 -23.24 -58.35 -31.97
CA LYS A 934 -22.61 -59.68 -32.20
C LYS A 934 -21.11 -59.67 -31.84
N GLU A 935 -20.67 -60.76 -31.23
CA GLU A 935 -19.29 -61.10 -30.80
C GLU A 935 -18.38 -61.48 -31.99
N THR A 936 -17.08 -61.17 -31.94
CA THR A 936 -15.90 -62.10 -31.93
C THR A 936 -14.58 -61.44 -32.41
N GLN A 937 -13.52 -61.72 -31.63
CA GLN A 937 -12.07 -61.91 -31.87
C GLN A 937 -11.22 -61.18 -32.96
N GLU A 938 -10.01 -60.81 -32.48
CA GLU A 938 -8.65 -60.87 -33.10
C GLU A 938 -8.05 -59.77 -34.01
N GLU A 939 -6.82 -59.39 -33.58
CA GLU A 939 -5.55 -59.00 -34.23
C GLU A 939 -5.37 -57.92 -35.34
N GLU A 940 -4.34 -57.11 -35.05
CA GLU A 940 -3.34 -56.39 -35.88
C GLU A 940 -3.66 -55.45 -37.06
N ASN A 941 -2.97 -54.30 -36.97
CA ASN A 941 -2.35 -53.44 -38.00
C ASN A 941 -3.19 -52.84 -39.16
N VAL A 942 -3.07 -51.51 -39.33
CA VAL A 942 -2.61 -50.80 -40.56
C VAL A 942 -2.99 -49.31 -40.49
N LYS A 943 -2.11 -48.47 -41.04
CA LYS A 943 -2.15 -47.00 -41.14
C LYS A 943 -3.01 -46.48 -42.30
N LEU A 944 -3.45 -45.22 -42.11
CA LEU A 944 -3.84 -44.15 -43.05
C LEU A 944 -5.20 -44.19 -43.79
N ASN A 945 -5.92 -43.09 -43.52
CA ASN A 945 -6.67 -42.19 -44.41
C ASN A 945 -8.21 -42.24 -44.53
N GLU A 946 -8.72 -41.00 -44.43
CA GLU A 946 -9.91 -40.38 -45.02
C GLU A 946 -11.32 -40.66 -44.48
N GLY A 947 -11.82 -39.64 -43.74
CA GLY A 947 -13.08 -38.96 -44.04
C GLY A 947 -14.35 -39.49 -43.39
N VAL A 948 -14.92 -38.75 -42.41
CA VAL A 948 -16.24 -38.10 -42.48
C VAL A 948 -16.34 -37.05 -41.35
N SER A 949 -16.78 -35.85 -41.73
CA SER A 949 -16.97 -34.63 -40.95
C SER A 949 -18.21 -34.67 -40.05
N ILE A 950 -18.07 -34.26 -38.78
CA ILE A 950 -19.17 -33.82 -37.92
C ILE A 950 -19.00 -32.31 -37.67
N ARG A 951 -19.94 -31.51 -38.16
CA ARG A 951 -19.94 -30.05 -38.15
C ARG A 951 -19.96 -29.48 -36.72
N ALA A 952 -18.92 -28.75 -36.35
CA ALA A 952 -18.84 -27.93 -35.13
C ALA A 952 -19.78 -26.70 -35.13
N SER A 953 -20.56 -26.48 -36.20
CA SER A 953 -21.50 -25.35 -36.28
C SER A 953 -22.76 -25.52 -35.42
N ALA A 954 -22.95 -26.66 -34.75
CA ALA A 954 -24.09 -26.90 -33.86
C ALA A 954 -23.91 -26.28 -32.45
N MET A 955 -22.67 -26.08 -31.99
CA MET A 955 -22.42 -25.58 -30.61
C MET A 955 -22.56 -24.07 -30.48
N LEU A 956 -22.11 -23.30 -31.47
CA LEU A 956 -22.35 -21.84 -31.50
C LEU A 956 -23.84 -21.53 -31.64
N LYS A 957 -24.55 -22.44 -32.31
CA LYS A 957 -25.99 -22.42 -32.50
C LYS A 957 -26.78 -22.64 -31.20
N MET A 958 -26.23 -23.40 -30.23
CA MET A 958 -26.82 -23.67 -28.91
C MET A 958 -26.48 -22.62 -27.84
N MET A 959 -25.28 -22.04 -27.89
CA MET A 959 -24.91 -20.97 -26.93
C MET A 959 -25.65 -19.66 -27.18
N LEU A 960 -26.09 -19.41 -28.41
CA LEU A 960 -26.80 -18.18 -28.79
C LEU A 960 -28.33 -18.27 -28.61
N LEU A 961 -28.89 -19.49 -28.57
CA LEU A 961 -30.30 -19.71 -28.24
C LEU A 961 -30.61 -19.44 -26.75
N GLY A 962 -29.64 -19.61 -25.84
CA GLY A 962 -29.81 -19.30 -24.41
C GLY A 962 -29.93 -17.80 -24.11
N VAL A 963 -29.28 -16.95 -24.91
CA VAL A 963 -29.33 -15.48 -24.75
C VAL A 963 -30.65 -14.89 -25.28
N MET A 964 -31.40 -15.64 -26.11
CA MET A 964 -32.73 -15.25 -26.63
C MET A 964 -33.92 -15.76 -25.80
N MET A 965 -33.71 -16.62 -24.79
CA MET A 965 -34.72 -16.84 -23.73
C MET A 965 -34.62 -15.71 -22.68
N MET A 966 -34.65 -14.47 -23.15
CA MET A 966 -35.04 -13.31 -22.35
C MET A 966 -36.55 -13.37 -22.07
N GLY A 967 -36.98 -12.88 -20.90
CA GLY A 967 -38.31 -12.25 -20.80
C GLY A 967 -39.36 -12.87 -19.87
N ILE A 968 -38.99 -13.74 -18.92
CA ILE A 968 -39.87 -14.10 -17.79
C ILE A 968 -39.03 -14.27 -16.51
N LEU A 969 -38.75 -13.14 -15.85
CA LEU A 969 -38.91 -12.90 -14.39
C LEU A 969 -38.39 -11.50 -14.05
#